data_AF-A0A2Z6R0L8-F1
#
_entry.id   AF-A0A2Z6R0L8-F1
#
_cell.length_a   1.000
_cell.length_b   1.000
_cell.length_c   1.000
_cell.angle_alpha   90.00
_cell.angle_beta   90.00
_cell.angle_gamma   90.00
#
_symmetry.space_group_name_H-M   'P 1'
#
loop_
_entity.id
_entity.type
_entity.pdbx_description
1 polymer ?
#
loop_
_entity_poly.entity_id
_entity_poly.type
_entity_poly.pdbx_seq_one_letter_code
_entity_poly.pdbx_strand_id
1 'polypeptide(L)'
;MVYCLVLGEHPREAFEVENDKFSSISKLRDIIWEKNKDIAPSARKLRLWQVDISNKENEETEKLKILINTPPHEINIENQLEGKELFTNKDFGEYFPDPVLDRHIQIIVEPPSLPATTSTGQKRHADSESVDIESVDTKPKRKKDIPTLESLIVDLEEKIPLDRPPELYPIPSIARRFHKRDIPIISREYVDMRLDVETTDTGRKLIDNLKNETKACYLLYAVSGAGKTRAIFDMSMNENGIYVVYVECRPSSDISNRDYEPTADRNFAQLVASISSAFGPYNDTINNSAREEAKRLIILEFAARVLYLILLKKKFSGITPRDYLLSQLNGGQECITSIRNELRLFGCDFDDLNSIISSALRHLKDKLPNQKSLIFAIDESNVASNKLFSGYFRNINQHPRGLLMPMIEILRLFEISIVIAGTAFTLKQGSDIQSDIGKGNKAKYIINFNTTDSKGVEAYIMRYLDLSDCKIDDIEDSKYLVGRPRLMARLIKEIINAEKVSQENKQMVLEYAVNKTVQSIKDDMIDHLEVIVNKAYEKKDWKNEELRKILMTLFINCWFFDGYVSKSEIDDYSAKLVDCGIASLKSDKDKKFWQVKEPLAIDVVKIVLHSRYNKPTEPLIEKLLYELRQSAYYSNTSKGFIWEYLVIGRLMDFNGKTVSEFVNEIYGDNQPHMPDWAGEAIIDIESYGNLQMFSRLDAKLKDDVDVIESLLYESRFLKYMFKPGHLVRPDGIYIRKLDRVTYWTLLISAKMYTDKLSGTDVNDDKRSTNWNLLYHKKNGEANPKCYKKKKRLNDVCHKDFTCKGSLRIHYIFPGVAQECTSNQSEPSIKGGCYTENNDIIMYIDEELLEHYFKREDVDILKKILT
;
A
#
# COMPACT_ATOMS: atom_id res chain seq x y z
N MET A 1 -12.42 -18.45 -27.30
CA MET A 1 -11.59 -19.07 -26.24
C MET A 1 -11.53 -20.56 -26.53
N VAL A 2 -10.50 -21.27 -26.08
CA VAL A 2 -10.36 -22.73 -26.27
C VAL A 2 -10.04 -23.38 -24.93
N TYR A 3 -10.74 -24.46 -24.60
CA TYR A 3 -10.51 -25.26 -23.40
C TYR A 3 -9.56 -26.41 -23.71
N CYS A 4 -8.50 -26.47 -22.92
CA CYS A 4 -7.42 -27.44 -23.02
C CYS A 4 -7.41 -28.34 -21.77
N LEU A 5 -7.08 -29.61 -21.93
CA LEU A 5 -6.87 -30.57 -20.84
C LEU A 5 -5.52 -31.28 -21.05
N VAL A 6 -4.69 -31.42 -20.01
CA VAL A 6 -3.50 -32.26 -20.12
C VAL A 6 -3.90 -33.73 -19.97
N LEU A 7 -3.37 -34.60 -20.83
CA LEU A 7 -3.68 -36.03 -20.80
C LEU A 7 -3.25 -36.63 -19.44
N GLY A 8 -4.24 -37.11 -18.69
CA GLY A 8 -4.07 -37.69 -17.35
C GLY A 8 -4.49 -36.81 -16.18
N GLU A 9 -4.85 -35.56 -16.45
CA GLU A 9 -5.56 -34.69 -15.52
C GLU A 9 -7.06 -34.97 -15.53
N HIS A 10 -7.74 -34.61 -14.44
CA HIS A 10 -9.19 -34.80 -14.35
C HIS A 10 -9.90 -33.81 -15.29
N PRO A 11 -11.01 -34.16 -15.99
CA PRO A 11 -11.72 -33.23 -16.89
C PRO A 11 -12.18 -31.88 -16.27
N ARG A 12 -12.18 -31.78 -14.94
CA ARG A 12 -12.48 -30.53 -14.19
C ARG A 12 -11.29 -29.57 -14.12
N GLU A 13 -10.09 -30.05 -14.42
CA GLU A 13 -8.85 -29.28 -14.45
C GLU A 13 -8.60 -28.68 -15.84
N ALA A 14 -9.53 -28.88 -16.79
CA ALA A 14 -9.48 -28.24 -18.09
C ALA A 14 -9.43 -26.71 -17.92
N PHE A 15 -8.48 -26.08 -18.62
CA PHE A 15 -8.18 -24.65 -18.49
C PHE A 15 -8.39 -23.92 -19.81
N GLU A 16 -8.68 -22.62 -19.71
CA GLU A 16 -8.96 -21.78 -20.86
C GLU A 16 -7.70 -21.08 -21.41
N VAL A 17 -7.69 -20.92 -22.73
CA VAL A 17 -6.75 -20.10 -23.48
C VAL A 17 -7.53 -19.12 -24.36
N GLU A 18 -7.30 -17.82 -24.17
CA GLU A 18 -7.98 -16.75 -24.91
C GLU A 18 -7.45 -16.66 -26.35
N ASN A 19 -8.38 -16.58 -27.33
CA ASN A 19 -8.07 -16.71 -28.76
C ASN A 19 -7.41 -15.45 -29.36
N ASP A 20 -7.51 -14.30 -28.69
CA ASP A 20 -6.85 -13.04 -29.08
C ASP A 20 -5.32 -13.08 -28.87
N LYS A 21 -4.81 -14.05 -28.11
CA LYS A 21 -3.38 -14.17 -27.75
C LYS A 21 -2.54 -15.01 -28.72
N PHE A 22 -3.13 -15.70 -29.69
CA PHE A 22 -2.37 -16.53 -30.63
C PHE A 22 -2.99 -16.59 -32.03
N SER A 23 -2.15 -16.47 -33.06
CA SER A 23 -2.56 -16.57 -34.48
C SER A 23 -2.31 -17.96 -35.09
N SER A 24 -1.45 -18.77 -34.47
CA SER A 24 -1.00 -20.07 -35.01
C SER A 24 -0.90 -21.14 -33.92
N ILE A 25 -0.96 -22.41 -34.32
CA ILE A 25 -0.81 -23.57 -33.42
C ILE A 25 0.55 -23.56 -32.69
N SER A 26 1.61 -23.04 -33.31
CA SER A 26 2.92 -22.89 -32.65
C SER A 26 2.85 -21.95 -31.44
N LYS A 27 2.20 -20.79 -31.58
CA LYS A 27 2.05 -19.82 -30.48
C LYS A 27 1.14 -20.37 -29.38
N LEU A 28 0.08 -21.09 -29.76
CA LEU A 28 -0.79 -21.78 -28.80
C LEU A 28 0.00 -22.79 -27.97
N ARG A 29 0.90 -23.54 -28.60
CA ARG A 29 1.77 -24.52 -27.92
C ARG A 29 2.73 -23.84 -26.92
N ASP A 30 3.28 -22.69 -27.28
CA ASP A 30 4.15 -21.91 -26.37
C ASP A 30 3.36 -21.38 -25.16
N ILE A 31 2.13 -20.89 -25.37
CA ILE A 31 1.25 -20.40 -24.30
C ILE A 31 0.84 -21.53 -23.34
N ILE A 32 0.45 -22.68 -23.88
CA ILE A 32 0.09 -23.87 -23.09
C ILE A 32 1.28 -24.33 -22.24
N TRP A 33 2.48 -24.35 -22.82
CA TRP A 33 3.71 -24.72 -22.11
C TRP A 33 4.09 -23.70 -21.02
N GLU A 34 3.98 -22.40 -21.29
CA GLU A 34 4.24 -21.36 -20.29
C GLU A 34 3.32 -21.48 -19.06
N LYS A 35 2.07 -21.91 -19.27
CA LYS A 35 1.11 -22.19 -18.19
C LYS A 35 1.38 -23.50 -17.44
N ASN A 36 2.07 -24.47 -18.06
CA ASN A 36 2.29 -25.83 -17.55
C ASN A 36 3.74 -26.30 -17.76
N LYS A 37 4.72 -25.59 -17.18
CA LYS A 37 6.17 -25.81 -17.47
C LYS A 37 6.72 -27.15 -17.00
N ASP A 38 5.98 -27.82 -16.14
CA ASP A 38 6.27 -29.09 -15.48
C ASP A 38 5.93 -30.32 -16.33
N ILE A 39 5.07 -30.18 -17.36
CA ILE A 39 4.62 -31.33 -18.17
C ILE A 39 5.58 -31.68 -19.33
N ALA A 40 6.47 -30.75 -19.74
CA ALA A 40 7.47 -31.00 -20.78
C ALA A 40 8.67 -30.05 -20.67
N PRO A 41 9.90 -30.48 -21.03
CA PRO A 41 11.10 -29.63 -20.96
C PRO A 41 11.15 -28.51 -22.01
N SER A 42 10.28 -28.56 -23.03
CA SER A 42 10.05 -27.46 -23.96
C SER A 42 8.71 -27.59 -24.67
N ALA A 43 8.15 -26.46 -25.10
CA ALA A 43 6.90 -26.41 -25.85
C ALA A 43 6.92 -27.33 -27.09
N ARG A 44 8.08 -27.48 -27.75
CA ARG A 44 8.24 -28.33 -28.95
C ARG A 44 7.96 -29.81 -28.70
N LYS A 45 8.06 -30.29 -27.46
CA LYS A 45 7.80 -31.69 -27.10
C LYS A 45 6.32 -31.98 -26.80
N LEU A 46 5.46 -30.96 -26.77
CA LEU A 46 4.03 -31.14 -26.60
C LEU A 46 3.37 -31.54 -27.92
N ARG A 47 2.53 -32.57 -27.87
CA ARG A 47 1.58 -32.90 -28.92
C ARG A 47 0.21 -32.35 -28.53
N LEU A 48 -0.46 -31.71 -29.48
CA LEU A 48 -1.76 -31.10 -29.27
C LEU A 48 -2.77 -31.82 -30.16
N TRP A 49 -3.88 -32.22 -29.59
CA TRP A 49 -4.92 -32.97 -30.28
C TRP A 49 -6.22 -32.20 -30.22
N GLN A 50 -6.81 -31.91 -31.38
CA GLN A 50 -8.18 -31.41 -31.47
C GLN A 50 -9.15 -32.52 -31.12
N VAL A 51 -10.04 -32.25 -30.18
CA VAL A 51 -11.13 -33.16 -29.78
C VAL A 51 -12.43 -32.39 -29.66
N ASP A 52 -13.54 -33.10 -29.49
CA ASP A 52 -14.82 -32.53 -29.11
C ASP A 52 -15.43 -33.38 -27.99
N ILE A 53 -15.32 -32.87 -26.76
CA ILE A 53 -15.78 -33.57 -25.54
C ILE A 53 -16.61 -32.60 -24.70
N SER A 54 -17.92 -32.84 -24.60
CA SER A 54 -18.81 -32.08 -23.71
C SER A 54 -18.36 -32.26 -22.25
N ASN A 55 -18.15 -31.16 -21.52
CA ASN A 55 -17.81 -31.15 -20.10
C ASN A 55 -18.97 -30.60 -19.24
N LYS A 56 -20.22 -30.80 -19.68
CA LYS A 56 -21.42 -30.36 -18.94
C LYS A 56 -21.68 -31.28 -17.75
N GLU A 57 -22.00 -30.69 -16.59
CA GLU A 57 -22.10 -31.37 -15.28
C GLU A 57 -23.15 -32.50 -15.15
N ASN A 58 -23.84 -32.91 -16.22
CA ASN A 58 -24.84 -34.00 -16.18
C ASN A 58 -24.83 -34.91 -17.42
N GLU A 59 -23.78 -34.87 -18.26
CA GLU A 59 -23.63 -35.75 -19.43
C GLU A 59 -22.39 -36.65 -19.27
N GLU A 60 -22.58 -37.91 -18.87
CA GLU A 60 -21.51 -38.92 -18.95
C GLU A 60 -21.36 -39.41 -20.40
N THR A 61 -20.59 -38.68 -21.21
CA THR A 61 -20.19 -39.17 -22.53
C THR A 61 -19.18 -40.31 -22.39
N GLU A 62 -19.20 -41.27 -23.32
CA GLU A 62 -18.22 -42.37 -23.32
C GLU A 62 -16.77 -41.85 -23.38
N LYS A 63 -16.53 -40.72 -24.07
CA LYS A 63 -15.21 -40.04 -24.11
C LYS A 63 -14.76 -39.53 -22.73
N LEU A 64 -15.68 -38.99 -21.92
CA LEU A 64 -15.37 -38.59 -20.54
C LEU A 64 -15.06 -39.79 -19.64
N LYS A 65 -15.80 -40.90 -19.78
CA LYS A 65 -15.52 -42.13 -19.03
C LYS A 65 -14.13 -42.68 -19.36
N ILE A 66 -13.71 -42.59 -20.62
CA ILE A 66 -12.36 -43.00 -21.03
C ILE A 66 -11.30 -42.14 -20.34
N LEU A 67 -11.46 -40.81 -20.31
CA LEU A 67 -10.54 -39.90 -19.64
C LEU A 67 -10.47 -40.09 -18.11
N ILE A 68 -11.55 -40.52 -17.47
CA ILE A 68 -11.62 -40.69 -16.00
C ILE A 68 -11.15 -42.09 -15.57
N ASN A 69 -11.53 -43.13 -16.31
CA ASN A 69 -11.38 -44.52 -15.86
C ASN A 69 -10.20 -45.26 -16.51
N THR A 70 -9.63 -44.72 -17.59
CA THR A 70 -8.54 -45.38 -18.32
C THR A 70 -7.20 -44.74 -17.96
N PRO A 71 -6.15 -45.50 -17.61
CA PRO A 71 -4.83 -44.95 -17.38
C PRO A 71 -4.31 -44.15 -18.60
N PRO A 72 -3.63 -43.01 -18.42
CA PRO A 72 -3.29 -42.10 -19.53
C PRO A 72 -2.47 -42.73 -20.65
N HIS A 73 -1.61 -43.70 -20.31
CA HIS A 73 -0.75 -44.42 -21.26
C HIS A 73 -1.50 -45.48 -22.09
N GLU A 74 -2.73 -45.83 -21.71
CA GLU A 74 -3.60 -46.77 -22.44
C GLU A 74 -4.63 -46.04 -23.31
N ILE A 75 -4.76 -44.71 -23.18
CA ILE A 75 -5.69 -43.90 -23.96
C ILE A 75 -5.11 -43.64 -25.35
N ASN A 76 -5.80 -44.12 -26.37
CA ASN A 76 -5.52 -43.78 -27.76
C ASN A 76 -6.36 -42.56 -28.18
N ILE A 77 -5.77 -41.36 -28.15
CA ILE A 77 -6.49 -40.10 -28.42
C ILE A 77 -7.13 -40.11 -29.81
N GLU A 78 -6.44 -40.63 -30.83
CA GLU A 78 -6.94 -40.65 -32.21
C GLU A 78 -8.18 -41.55 -32.38
N ASN A 79 -8.13 -42.78 -31.84
CA ASN A 79 -9.19 -43.78 -32.06
C ASN A 79 -10.31 -43.73 -31.02
N GLN A 80 -9.99 -43.44 -29.75
CA GLN A 80 -10.96 -43.51 -28.65
C GLN A 80 -11.62 -42.16 -28.36
N LEU A 81 -10.90 -41.05 -28.59
CA LEU A 81 -11.42 -39.70 -28.38
C LEU A 81 -11.74 -38.97 -29.70
N GLU A 82 -11.53 -39.66 -30.83
CA GLU A 82 -11.68 -39.12 -32.20
C GLU A 82 -10.80 -37.90 -32.45
N GLY A 83 -9.61 -37.89 -31.82
CA GLY A 83 -8.70 -36.76 -31.84
C GLY A 83 -7.98 -36.59 -33.17
N LYS A 84 -7.81 -35.34 -33.61
CA LYS A 84 -6.99 -34.98 -34.78
C LYS A 84 -5.75 -34.20 -34.34
N GLU A 85 -4.55 -34.64 -34.72
CA GLU A 85 -3.32 -33.94 -34.34
C GLU A 85 -3.23 -32.53 -34.95
N LEU A 86 -2.88 -31.55 -34.13
CA LEU A 86 -2.69 -30.16 -34.50
C LEU A 86 -1.24 -29.91 -34.92
N PHE A 87 -1.03 -29.69 -36.21
CA PHE A 87 0.29 -29.42 -36.78
C PHE A 87 0.66 -27.95 -36.66
N THR A 88 1.91 -27.66 -36.31
CA THR A 88 2.41 -26.30 -36.03
C THR A 88 2.50 -25.39 -37.25
N ASN A 89 2.41 -25.94 -38.46
CA ASN A 89 2.52 -25.23 -39.74
C ASN A 89 1.16 -24.77 -40.31
N LYS A 90 0.08 -24.95 -39.56
CA LYS A 90 -1.27 -24.52 -39.92
C LYS A 90 -1.79 -23.44 -38.98
N ASP A 91 -2.67 -22.60 -39.49
CA ASP A 91 -3.29 -21.56 -38.70
C ASP A 91 -4.41 -22.11 -37.82
N PHE A 92 -4.67 -21.43 -36.70
CA PHE A 92 -5.68 -21.88 -35.74
C PHE A 92 -7.08 -21.98 -36.36
N GLY A 93 -7.43 -21.03 -37.23
CA GLY A 93 -8.73 -20.99 -37.92
C GLY A 93 -8.97 -22.13 -38.91
N GLU A 94 -7.93 -22.85 -39.35
CA GLU A 94 -8.09 -24.04 -40.19
C GLU A 94 -8.68 -25.23 -39.41
N TYR A 95 -8.42 -25.30 -38.11
CA TYR A 95 -8.91 -26.37 -37.26
C TYR A 95 -10.23 -26.00 -36.56
N PHE A 96 -10.44 -24.72 -36.27
CA PHE A 96 -11.61 -24.22 -35.53
C PHE A 96 -12.32 -23.10 -36.31
N PRO A 97 -13.05 -23.41 -37.40
CA PRO A 97 -13.72 -22.42 -38.24
C PRO A 97 -15.05 -21.88 -37.67
N ASP A 98 -15.69 -22.63 -36.77
CA ASP A 98 -16.98 -22.29 -36.17
C ASP A 98 -16.83 -21.61 -34.78
N PRO A 99 -17.81 -20.79 -34.34
CA PRO A 99 -17.80 -20.20 -33.00
C PRO A 99 -17.72 -21.30 -31.94
N VAL A 100 -16.68 -21.21 -31.10
CA VAL A 100 -16.36 -22.21 -30.09
C VAL A 100 -17.52 -22.38 -29.11
N LEU A 101 -18.07 -23.59 -29.04
CA LEU A 101 -19.15 -23.93 -28.12
C LEU A 101 -18.67 -23.86 -26.67
N ASP A 102 -19.42 -23.13 -25.84
CA ASP A 102 -19.13 -22.98 -24.42
C ASP A 102 -19.16 -24.35 -23.72
N ARG A 103 -18.07 -24.65 -22.98
CA ARG A 103 -17.89 -25.80 -22.06
C ARG A 103 -17.56 -27.17 -22.69
N HIS A 104 -17.01 -27.23 -23.90
CA HIS A 104 -16.42 -28.46 -24.43
C HIS A 104 -14.90 -28.43 -24.22
N ILE A 105 -14.27 -29.56 -23.90
CA ILE A 105 -12.82 -29.70 -24.03
C ILE A 105 -12.53 -29.86 -25.53
N GLN A 106 -11.72 -28.95 -26.08
CA GLN A 106 -11.43 -28.91 -27.51
C GLN A 106 -9.99 -29.30 -27.84
N ILE A 107 -9.09 -29.25 -26.85
CA ILE A 107 -7.70 -29.63 -27.03
C ILE A 107 -7.25 -30.57 -25.91
N ILE A 108 -6.65 -31.70 -26.28
CA ILE A 108 -5.87 -32.54 -25.35
C ILE A 108 -4.39 -32.28 -25.57
N VAL A 109 -3.68 -31.99 -24.47
CA VAL A 109 -2.23 -31.78 -24.44
C VAL A 109 -1.59 -33.10 -24.03
N GLU A 110 -0.92 -33.76 -24.97
CA GLU A 110 -0.19 -34.99 -24.72
C GLU A 110 1.29 -34.66 -24.41
N PRO A 111 1.77 -34.94 -23.17
CA PRO A 111 3.17 -34.76 -22.82
C PRO A 111 4.06 -35.84 -23.47
N PRO A 112 5.38 -35.60 -23.59
CA PRO A 112 6.30 -36.58 -24.17
C PRO A 112 6.33 -37.86 -23.33
N SER A 113 6.18 -39.01 -23.98
CA SER A 113 6.32 -40.32 -23.33
C SER A 113 7.72 -40.47 -22.70
N LEU A 114 7.75 -40.76 -21.40
CA LEU A 114 8.99 -41.12 -20.71
C LEU A 114 9.51 -42.46 -21.28
N PRO A 115 10.84 -42.63 -21.47
CA PRO A 115 11.39 -43.89 -21.93
C PRO A 115 11.04 -45.02 -20.94
N ALA A 116 10.42 -46.07 -21.45
CA ALA A 116 9.92 -47.19 -20.67
C ALA A 116 11.03 -47.88 -19.87
N THR A 117 10.94 -47.85 -18.54
CA THR A 117 11.57 -48.84 -17.68
C THR A 117 10.86 -50.17 -17.89
N THR A 118 11.54 -51.13 -18.50
CA THR A 118 11.07 -52.51 -18.63
C THR A 118 10.98 -53.15 -17.24
N SER A 119 9.78 -53.26 -16.69
CA SER A 119 9.44 -54.16 -15.59
C SER A 119 8.45 -55.22 -16.09
N THR A 120 8.96 -56.34 -16.60
CA THR A 120 8.16 -57.56 -16.74
C THR A 120 7.86 -58.14 -15.36
N GLY A 121 6.59 -58.24 -15.02
CA GLY A 121 6.11 -58.87 -13.78
C GLY A 121 4.64 -59.26 -13.87
N GLN A 122 4.29 -60.17 -14.79
CA GLN A 122 3.02 -60.90 -14.72
C GLN A 122 3.16 -62.08 -13.76
N LYS A 123 2.33 -62.11 -12.72
CA LYS A 123 2.05 -63.28 -11.89
C LYS A 123 1.36 -64.36 -12.73
N ARG A 124 1.89 -65.59 -12.72
CA ARG A 124 1.09 -66.82 -12.77
C ARG A 124 1.60 -67.79 -11.70
N HIS A 125 0.67 -68.28 -10.89
CA HIS A 125 0.87 -69.41 -9.98
C HIS A 125 0.85 -70.72 -10.79
N ALA A 126 1.84 -71.59 -10.58
CA ALA A 126 1.70 -72.97 -10.09
C ALA A 126 2.96 -73.82 -10.39
N ASP A 127 3.26 -74.67 -9.42
CA ASP A 127 4.12 -75.87 -9.44
C ASP A 127 5.65 -75.75 -9.25
N SER A 128 6.03 -76.19 -8.04
CA SER A 128 7.23 -76.88 -7.59
C SER A 128 8.42 -76.98 -8.56
N GLU A 129 9.56 -76.41 -8.16
CA GLU A 129 10.76 -77.19 -7.81
C GLU A 129 11.76 -76.31 -7.07
N SER A 130 12.29 -76.88 -5.99
CA SER A 130 13.24 -76.31 -5.03
C SER A 130 14.63 -76.12 -5.63
N VAL A 131 15.26 -74.94 -5.47
CA VAL A 131 16.71 -74.81 -5.21
C VAL A 131 17.01 -73.50 -4.46
N ASP A 132 17.45 -73.68 -3.22
CA ASP A 132 18.36 -72.92 -2.36
C ASP A 132 18.49 -71.38 -2.42
N ILE A 133 18.24 -70.83 -1.24
CA ILE A 133 18.49 -69.47 -0.75
C ILE A 133 20.00 -69.27 -0.57
N GLU A 134 20.58 -68.28 -1.25
CA GLU A 134 21.77 -67.58 -0.73
C GLU A 134 21.39 -66.20 -0.20
N SER A 135 21.87 -65.97 1.01
CA SER A 135 21.44 -65.01 2.02
C SER A 135 21.69 -63.54 1.68
N VAL A 136 20.73 -62.71 2.10
CA VAL A 136 20.85 -61.27 2.31
C VAL A 136 22.06 -60.95 3.19
N ASP A 137 23.06 -60.26 2.63
CA ASP A 137 24.13 -59.61 3.40
C ASP A 137 23.52 -58.39 4.12
N THR A 138 22.98 -58.64 5.30
CA THR A 138 22.53 -57.65 6.28
C THR A 138 23.75 -57.01 6.93
N LYS A 139 24.37 -56.02 6.27
CA LYS A 139 25.31 -55.13 6.93
C LYS A 139 24.66 -53.79 7.29
N PRO A 140 24.81 -53.32 8.53
CA PRO A 140 24.27 -52.03 8.95
C PRO A 140 24.97 -50.92 8.16
N LYS A 141 24.19 -49.95 7.65
CA LYS A 141 24.74 -48.68 7.15
C LYS A 141 25.65 -48.12 8.24
N ARG A 142 26.95 -48.00 7.98
CA ARG A 142 27.90 -47.30 8.85
C ARG A 142 27.29 -45.94 9.22
N LYS A 143 27.11 -45.68 10.52
CA LYS A 143 26.94 -44.31 11.03
C LYS A 143 28.15 -43.51 10.53
N LYS A 144 27.94 -42.53 9.66
CA LYS A 144 28.96 -41.50 9.41
C LYS A 144 29.14 -40.76 10.74
N ASP A 145 30.35 -40.68 11.24
CA ASP A 145 30.64 -39.84 12.41
C ASP A 145 30.25 -38.40 12.09
N ILE A 146 29.48 -37.77 12.98
CA ILE A 146 29.08 -36.37 12.86
C ILE A 146 30.36 -35.53 12.88
N PRO A 147 30.65 -34.71 11.84
CA PRO A 147 31.87 -33.95 11.80
C PRO A 147 31.90 -32.90 12.92
N THR A 148 33.03 -32.80 13.61
CA THR A 148 33.32 -31.64 14.48
C THR A 148 33.26 -30.36 13.66
N LEU A 149 32.95 -29.21 14.29
CA LEU A 149 32.90 -27.93 13.60
C LEU A 149 34.23 -27.63 12.88
N GLU A 150 35.37 -27.93 13.50
CA GLU A 150 36.69 -27.73 12.94
C GLU A 150 36.91 -28.58 11.69
N SER A 151 36.55 -29.88 11.73
CA SER A 151 36.64 -30.76 10.55
C SER A 151 35.71 -30.32 9.42
N LEU A 152 34.52 -29.84 9.78
CA LEU A 152 33.54 -29.35 8.81
C LEU A 152 34.05 -28.08 8.12
N ILE A 153 34.65 -27.14 8.87
CA ILE A 153 35.22 -25.93 8.29
C ILE A 153 36.33 -26.29 7.28
N VAL A 154 37.23 -27.22 7.63
CA VAL A 154 38.32 -27.63 6.73
C VAL A 154 37.75 -28.26 5.44
N ASP A 155 36.79 -29.17 5.55
CA ASP A 155 36.17 -29.81 4.38
C ASP A 155 35.44 -28.80 3.47
N LEU A 156 34.71 -27.85 4.07
CA LEU A 156 34.01 -26.81 3.30
C LEU A 156 34.99 -25.84 2.62
N GLU A 157 36.12 -25.51 3.24
CA GLU A 157 37.13 -24.65 2.64
C GLU A 157 37.79 -25.25 1.40
N GLU A 158 38.02 -26.56 1.39
CA GLU A 158 38.61 -27.25 0.25
C GLU A 158 37.63 -27.33 -0.93
N LYS A 159 36.33 -27.46 -0.65
CA LYS A 159 35.31 -27.72 -1.67
C LYS A 159 34.63 -26.46 -2.21
N ILE A 160 34.55 -25.39 -1.42
CA ILE A 160 33.69 -24.24 -1.73
C ILE A 160 34.54 -23.05 -2.16
N PRO A 161 34.46 -22.62 -3.44
CA PRO A 161 35.15 -21.43 -3.89
C PRO A 161 34.49 -20.19 -3.28
N LEU A 162 35.23 -19.51 -2.41
CA LEU A 162 34.80 -18.24 -1.80
C LEU A 162 35.39 -17.06 -2.57
N ASP A 163 34.55 -16.18 -3.07
CA ASP A 163 34.98 -14.93 -3.72
C ASP A 163 35.14 -13.79 -2.72
N ARG A 164 35.92 -12.77 -3.11
CA ARG A 164 36.00 -11.54 -2.33
C ARG A 164 34.64 -10.85 -2.29
N PRO A 165 34.29 -10.20 -1.16
CA PRO A 165 33.10 -9.37 -1.09
C PRO A 165 33.06 -8.32 -2.20
N PRO A 166 31.87 -8.04 -2.78
CA PRO A 166 31.75 -7.06 -3.85
C PRO A 166 32.02 -5.65 -3.35
N GLU A 167 32.57 -4.81 -4.23
CA GLU A 167 32.80 -3.40 -3.94
C GLU A 167 31.50 -2.61 -3.94
N LEU A 168 31.36 -1.66 -2.99
CA LEU A 168 30.17 -0.81 -2.86
C LEU A 168 30.08 0.28 -3.94
N TYR A 169 31.23 0.75 -4.43
CA TYR A 169 31.35 1.82 -5.42
C TYR A 169 32.22 1.36 -6.60
N PRO A 170 31.82 0.30 -7.33
CA PRO A 170 32.62 -0.26 -8.40
C PRO A 170 32.72 0.66 -9.62
N ILE A 171 31.85 1.68 -9.72
CA ILE A 171 31.78 2.60 -10.86
C ILE A 171 31.76 4.03 -10.32
N PRO A 172 32.89 4.76 -10.37
CA PRO A 172 32.91 6.15 -9.99
C PRO A 172 32.08 6.98 -10.99
N SER A 173 31.41 8.02 -10.50
CA SER A 173 30.74 9.01 -11.35
C SER A 173 29.64 8.48 -12.30
N ILE A 174 28.88 7.46 -11.89
CA ILE A 174 27.76 6.90 -12.68
C ILE A 174 26.69 7.94 -13.08
N ALA A 175 26.56 9.03 -12.32
CA ALA A 175 25.58 10.10 -12.54
C ALA A 175 26.03 11.19 -13.53
N ARG A 176 27.22 11.07 -14.16
CA ARG A 176 27.74 11.99 -15.18
C ARG A 176 27.59 13.48 -14.80
N ARG A 177 26.76 14.27 -15.52
CA ARG A 177 26.57 15.71 -15.27
C ARG A 177 25.94 16.02 -13.92
N PHE A 178 25.33 15.04 -13.28
CA PHE A 178 24.79 15.12 -11.92
C PHE A 178 25.75 14.56 -10.88
N HIS A 179 26.98 14.19 -11.23
CA HIS A 179 27.90 13.61 -10.25
C HIS A 179 28.34 14.63 -9.20
N LYS A 180 28.14 14.27 -7.93
CA LYS A 180 28.70 14.98 -6.76
C LYS A 180 29.46 14.04 -5.83
N ARG A 181 28.93 12.83 -5.64
CA ARG A 181 29.51 11.77 -4.80
C ARG A 181 29.28 10.42 -5.47
N ASP A 182 30.09 9.44 -5.11
CA ASP A 182 29.86 8.05 -5.51
C ASP A 182 28.56 7.50 -4.91
N ILE A 183 27.84 6.75 -5.75
CA ILE A 183 26.49 6.24 -5.46
C ILE A 183 26.59 4.74 -5.22
N PRO A 184 25.98 4.21 -4.15
CA PRO A 184 26.11 2.80 -3.80
C PRO A 184 25.47 1.90 -4.86
N ILE A 185 26.20 0.87 -5.29
CA ILE A 185 25.80 -0.10 -6.32
C ILE A 185 25.98 -1.52 -5.80
N ILE A 186 25.01 -2.41 -6.10
CA ILE A 186 25.04 -3.82 -5.65
C ILE A 186 25.62 -4.76 -6.71
N SER A 187 25.34 -4.54 -7.99
CA SER A 187 25.89 -5.32 -9.10
C SER A 187 25.63 -4.62 -10.45
N ARG A 188 26.50 -4.79 -11.45
CA ARG A 188 26.27 -4.41 -12.87
C ARG A 188 25.48 -3.09 -13.07
N GLU A 189 25.92 -2.01 -12.39
CA GLU A 189 25.31 -0.66 -12.40
C GLU A 189 23.98 -0.44 -11.64
N TYR A 190 23.50 -1.42 -10.86
CA TYR A 190 22.26 -1.30 -10.08
C TYR A 190 22.45 -0.43 -8.83
N VAL A 191 21.91 0.78 -8.87
CA VAL A 191 21.91 1.74 -7.76
C VAL A 191 20.98 1.27 -6.64
N ASP A 192 21.51 1.19 -5.42
CA ASP A 192 20.73 0.86 -4.23
C ASP A 192 21.04 1.80 -3.06
N MET A 193 20.18 2.80 -2.90
CA MET A 193 20.29 3.79 -1.83
C MET A 193 20.09 3.20 -0.42
N ARG A 194 19.73 1.92 -0.29
CA ARG A 194 19.72 1.22 1.01
C ARG A 194 21.13 0.95 1.55
N LEU A 195 22.16 1.07 0.71
CA LEU A 195 23.56 0.79 1.08
C LEU A 195 24.46 2.04 1.20
N ASP A 196 23.91 3.24 1.35
CA ASP A 196 24.69 4.37 1.86
C ASP A 196 25.36 4.04 3.22
N VAL A 197 26.53 4.60 3.46
CA VAL A 197 27.29 4.53 4.70
C VAL A 197 26.73 5.41 5.82
N GLU A 198 26.04 6.52 5.54
CA GLU A 198 25.47 7.33 6.63
C GLU A 198 24.19 6.72 7.18
N THR A 199 24.15 6.59 8.49
CA THR A 199 23.09 5.87 9.20
C THR A 199 21.87 6.74 9.44
N THR A 200 20.68 6.24 9.09
CA THR A 200 19.42 6.92 9.40
C THR A 200 19.18 6.98 10.92
N ASP A 201 18.27 7.85 11.39
CA ASP A 201 17.90 7.91 12.82
C ASP A 201 17.38 6.55 13.32
N THR A 202 16.57 5.87 12.51
CA THR A 202 16.04 4.55 12.85
C THR A 202 17.13 3.49 12.91
N GLY A 203 18.06 3.50 11.94
CA GLY A 203 19.23 2.63 11.95
C GLY A 203 20.11 2.85 13.17
N ARG A 204 20.41 4.12 13.51
CA ARG A 204 21.17 4.47 14.73
C ARG A 204 20.48 3.94 15.99
N LYS A 205 19.17 4.16 16.09
CA LYS A 205 18.37 3.64 17.22
C LYS A 205 18.42 2.12 17.33
N LEU A 206 18.36 1.39 16.21
CA LEU A 206 18.50 -0.07 16.20
C LEU A 206 19.88 -0.51 16.67
N ILE A 207 20.93 0.10 16.13
CA ILE A 207 22.32 -0.20 16.50
C ILE A 207 22.54 0.02 18.00
N ASP A 208 22.14 1.17 18.53
CA ASP A 208 22.36 1.52 19.93
C ASP A 208 21.60 0.61 20.90
N ASN A 209 20.40 0.19 20.50
CA ASN A 209 19.61 -0.79 21.21
C ASN A 209 20.25 -2.20 21.21
N LEU A 210 20.78 -2.64 20.07
CA LEU A 210 21.31 -4.00 19.89
C LEU A 210 22.75 -4.16 20.37
N LYS A 211 23.49 -3.06 20.57
CA LYS A 211 24.85 -3.09 21.15
C LYS A 211 24.90 -3.73 22.54
N ASN A 212 23.82 -3.61 23.32
CA ASN A 212 23.77 -4.03 24.73
C ASN A 212 22.83 -5.20 24.99
N GLU A 213 22.13 -5.71 23.97
CA GLU A 213 21.11 -6.75 24.14
C GLU A 213 21.40 -7.97 23.25
N THR A 214 21.62 -9.11 23.90
CA THR A 214 21.93 -10.38 23.21
C THR A 214 20.70 -11.20 22.87
N LYS A 215 19.52 -10.90 23.45
CA LYS A 215 18.26 -11.68 23.29
C LYS A 215 17.05 -10.81 22.96
N ALA A 216 17.20 -9.84 22.07
CA ALA A 216 16.15 -8.90 21.75
C ALA A 216 15.38 -9.31 20.48
N CYS A 217 14.07 -9.05 20.45
CA CYS A 217 13.26 -9.16 19.23
C CYS A 217 12.68 -7.78 18.88
N TYR A 218 13.07 -7.23 17.73
CA TYR A 218 12.58 -5.95 17.23
C TYR A 218 11.62 -6.16 16.05
N LEU A 219 10.48 -5.48 16.10
CA LEU A 219 9.49 -5.46 15.02
C LEU A 219 9.50 -4.09 14.35
N LEU A 220 9.88 -4.04 13.08
CA LEU A 220 9.86 -2.83 12.27
C LEU A 220 8.52 -2.72 11.55
N TYR A 221 7.74 -1.72 11.93
CA TYR A 221 6.37 -1.54 11.47
C TYR A 221 6.20 -0.19 10.79
N ALA A 222 6.04 -0.19 9.47
CA ALA A 222 5.75 1.01 8.70
C ALA A 222 5.31 0.67 7.28
N VAL A 223 4.74 1.67 6.60
CA VAL A 223 4.33 1.58 5.19
C VAL A 223 5.45 1.12 4.27
N SER A 224 5.05 0.59 3.13
CA SER A 224 5.94 0.32 2.00
C SER A 224 6.77 1.56 1.67
N GLY A 225 8.09 1.41 1.62
CA GLY A 225 9.03 2.49 1.28
C GLY A 225 9.44 3.42 2.42
N ALA A 226 8.98 3.20 3.66
CA ALA A 226 9.35 4.02 4.82
C ALA A 226 10.82 3.86 5.28
N GLY A 227 11.58 2.91 4.72
CA GLY A 227 12.99 2.70 5.08
C GLY A 227 13.25 1.57 6.08
N LYS A 228 12.39 0.54 6.16
CA LYS A 228 12.60 -0.63 7.03
C LYS A 228 13.86 -1.42 6.66
N THR A 229 13.96 -1.88 5.41
CA THR A 229 15.17 -2.55 4.88
C THR A 229 16.39 -1.66 4.99
N ARG A 230 16.24 -0.35 4.75
CA ARG A 230 17.31 0.63 4.96
C ARG A 230 17.81 0.64 6.40
N ALA A 231 16.91 0.61 7.38
CA ALA A 231 17.27 0.54 8.80
C ALA A 231 17.93 -0.80 9.17
N ILE A 232 17.60 -1.89 8.48
CA ILE A 232 18.31 -3.18 8.61
C ILE A 232 19.74 -3.04 8.07
N PHE A 233 19.90 -2.51 6.86
CA PHE A 233 21.21 -2.37 6.21
C PHE A 233 22.11 -1.38 6.95
N ASP A 234 21.54 -0.30 7.49
CA ASP A 234 22.22 0.65 8.37
C ASP A 234 22.99 -0.05 9.49
N MET A 235 22.46 -1.17 10.02
CA MET A 235 23.14 -1.94 11.07
C MET A 235 24.49 -2.45 10.59
N SER A 236 24.64 -2.87 9.33
CA SER A 236 25.90 -3.41 8.80
C SER A 236 26.77 -2.37 8.11
N MET A 237 26.19 -1.31 7.53
CA MET A 237 26.90 -0.34 6.69
C MET A 237 27.82 0.62 7.44
N ASN A 238 27.67 0.74 8.76
CA ASN A 238 28.47 1.65 9.61
C ASN A 238 29.83 1.02 10.01
N GLU A 239 30.86 1.84 10.25
CA GLU A 239 32.16 1.42 10.82
C GLU A 239 32.00 0.67 12.16
N ASN A 240 31.01 1.08 12.97
CA ASN A 240 30.60 0.42 14.20
C ASN A 240 29.44 -0.59 13.99
N GLY A 241 29.24 -1.08 12.77
CA GLY A 241 28.11 -1.90 12.35
C GLY A 241 28.12 -3.36 12.80
N ILE A 242 26.95 -3.98 12.91
CA ILE A 242 26.65 -5.32 13.44
C ILE A 242 26.60 -6.33 12.28
N TYR A 243 27.11 -7.55 12.50
CA TYR A 243 26.97 -8.62 11.51
C TYR A 243 25.51 -9.06 11.44
N VAL A 244 24.92 -9.00 10.26
CA VAL A 244 23.52 -9.35 10.02
C VAL A 244 23.46 -10.55 9.10
N VAL A 245 22.86 -11.65 9.57
CA VAL A 245 22.34 -12.69 8.68
C VAL A 245 21.04 -12.16 8.12
N TYR A 246 21.06 -11.72 6.86
CA TYR A 246 19.89 -11.13 6.20
C TYR A 246 19.11 -12.22 5.48
N VAL A 247 17.78 -12.26 5.68
CA VAL A 247 16.87 -13.18 5.00
C VAL A 247 15.70 -12.38 4.45
N GLU A 248 15.53 -12.35 3.14
CA GLU A 248 14.38 -11.69 2.49
C GLU A 248 13.30 -12.73 2.15
N CYS A 249 12.12 -12.60 2.75
CA CYS A 249 11.04 -13.57 2.60
C CYS A 249 10.26 -13.41 1.29
N ARG A 250 10.90 -13.51 0.12
CA ARG A 250 10.24 -13.41 -1.20
C ARG A 250 10.23 -14.74 -1.97
N PRO A 251 9.08 -15.25 -2.45
CA PRO A 251 9.00 -16.50 -3.20
C PRO A 251 9.48 -16.34 -4.66
N SER A 252 9.76 -17.47 -5.32
CA SER A 252 10.23 -17.52 -6.72
C SER A 252 9.24 -16.92 -7.74
N SER A 253 7.93 -17.01 -7.50
CA SER A 253 6.89 -16.43 -8.35
C SER A 253 6.96 -14.89 -8.44
N ASP A 254 7.53 -14.24 -7.42
CA ASP A 254 7.68 -12.78 -7.39
C ASP A 254 9.01 -12.33 -8.03
N ILE A 255 9.90 -13.28 -8.38
CA ILE A 255 11.23 -13.03 -8.96
C ILE A 255 11.18 -13.04 -10.50
N SER A 256 10.11 -13.59 -11.10
CA SER A 256 10.03 -13.83 -12.55
C SER A 256 9.58 -12.64 -13.41
N ASN A 257 9.13 -11.52 -12.83
CA ASN A 257 8.55 -10.39 -13.59
C ASN A 257 9.34 -9.07 -13.57
N ARG A 258 10.56 -9.04 -13.04
CA ARG A 258 11.45 -7.86 -13.15
C ARG A 258 12.87 -8.33 -13.39
N ASP A 259 13.52 -7.79 -14.42
CA ASP A 259 14.96 -7.96 -14.67
C ASP A 259 15.76 -7.88 -13.36
N TYR A 260 16.48 -8.96 -13.02
CA TYR A 260 17.52 -9.08 -11.98
C TYR A 260 17.45 -8.01 -10.87
N GLU A 261 16.55 -8.17 -9.90
CA GLU A 261 16.66 -7.41 -8.66
C GLU A 261 17.81 -8.02 -7.84
N PRO A 262 18.98 -7.37 -7.74
CA PRO A 262 20.19 -8.03 -7.27
C PRO A 262 20.20 -8.26 -5.75
N THR A 263 19.18 -7.80 -5.04
CA THR A 263 19.00 -8.06 -3.61
C THR A 263 18.08 -9.24 -3.30
N ALA A 264 17.48 -9.87 -4.31
CA ALA A 264 16.57 -11.00 -4.11
C ALA A 264 17.30 -12.18 -3.46
N ASP A 265 16.73 -12.71 -2.38
CA ASP A 265 17.26 -13.88 -1.67
C ASP A 265 16.84 -15.20 -2.35
N ARG A 266 17.68 -15.68 -3.26
CA ARG A 266 17.47 -16.94 -4.00
C ARG A 266 17.57 -18.15 -3.08
N ASN A 267 18.37 -18.08 -2.02
CA ASN A 267 18.50 -19.17 -1.08
C ASN A 267 17.19 -19.40 -0.31
N PHE A 268 16.51 -18.33 0.10
CA PHE A 268 15.18 -18.40 0.70
C PHE A 268 14.14 -18.94 -0.28
N ALA A 269 14.13 -18.49 -1.54
CA ALA A 269 13.22 -19.03 -2.55
C ALA A 269 13.41 -20.55 -2.77
N GLN A 270 14.66 -21.03 -2.78
CA GLN A 270 14.97 -22.47 -2.85
C GLN A 270 14.58 -23.23 -1.57
N LEU A 271 14.69 -22.60 -0.40
CA LEU A 271 14.20 -23.15 0.86
C LEU A 271 12.68 -23.37 0.77
N VAL A 272 11.93 -22.36 0.35
CA VAL A 272 10.47 -22.44 0.16
C VAL A 272 10.11 -23.57 -0.81
N ALA A 273 10.79 -23.68 -1.95
CA ALA A 273 10.57 -24.78 -2.89
C ALA A 273 10.84 -26.16 -2.27
N SER A 274 11.92 -26.29 -1.50
CA SER A 274 12.26 -27.54 -0.80
C SER A 274 11.19 -27.93 0.22
N ILE A 275 10.66 -26.95 0.97
CA ILE A 275 9.58 -27.16 1.94
C ILE A 275 8.29 -27.56 1.22
N SER A 276 7.94 -26.90 0.10
CA SER A 276 6.77 -27.27 -0.70
C SER A 276 6.84 -28.72 -1.16
N SER A 277 8.01 -29.18 -1.63
CA SER A 277 8.21 -30.58 -2.01
C SER A 277 8.01 -31.55 -0.85
N ALA A 278 8.33 -31.16 0.39
CA ALA A 278 8.13 -31.99 1.57
C ALA A 278 6.64 -32.15 1.96
N PHE A 279 5.81 -31.14 1.69
CA PHE A 279 4.37 -31.22 1.95
C PHE A 279 3.60 -31.99 0.85
N GLY A 280 4.15 -32.12 -0.36
CA GLY A 280 3.53 -32.84 -1.47
C GLY A 280 2.33 -32.10 -2.10
N PRO A 281 1.66 -32.69 -3.11
CA PRO A 281 0.51 -32.07 -3.81
C PRO A 281 -0.78 -32.06 -2.97
N TYR A 282 -0.90 -32.97 -2.01
CA TYR A 282 -2.04 -33.03 -1.09
C TYR A 282 -1.69 -32.28 0.20
N ASN A 283 -2.22 -31.06 0.30
CA ASN A 283 -2.05 -30.15 1.43
C ASN A 283 -2.79 -30.60 2.70
N ASP A 284 -2.46 -31.80 3.20
CA ASP A 284 -3.01 -32.27 4.45
C ASP A 284 -2.32 -31.57 5.63
N THR A 285 -3.08 -30.69 6.28
CA THR A 285 -2.72 -29.95 7.52
C THR A 285 -2.40 -30.86 8.73
N ILE A 286 -2.28 -32.17 8.54
CA ILE A 286 -2.01 -33.19 9.56
C ILE A 286 -0.61 -33.85 9.36
N ASN A 287 0.13 -33.51 8.30
CA ASN A 287 1.43 -34.14 8.03
C ASN A 287 2.55 -33.63 8.97
N ASN A 288 2.66 -34.22 10.16
CA ASN A 288 3.71 -33.90 11.13
C ASN A 288 5.12 -34.18 10.60
N SER A 289 5.30 -35.18 9.74
CA SER A 289 6.60 -35.48 9.12
C SER A 289 7.07 -34.34 8.23
N ALA A 290 6.17 -33.75 7.43
CA ALA A 290 6.49 -32.61 6.59
C ALA A 290 6.85 -31.35 7.40
N ARG A 291 6.22 -31.16 8.57
CA ARG A 291 6.55 -30.06 9.49
C ARG A 291 7.93 -30.21 10.10
N GLU A 292 8.30 -31.42 10.53
CA GLU A 292 9.63 -31.68 11.07
C GLU A 292 10.71 -31.58 9.98
N GLU A 293 10.42 -32.03 8.76
CA GLU A 293 11.30 -31.80 7.62
C GLU A 293 11.44 -30.31 7.29
N ALA A 294 10.35 -29.53 7.34
CA ALA A 294 10.42 -28.08 7.15
C ALA A 294 11.32 -27.41 8.20
N LYS A 295 11.21 -27.79 9.48
CA LYS A 295 12.12 -27.30 10.54
C LYS A 295 13.57 -27.68 10.26
N ARG A 296 13.83 -28.92 9.84
CA ARG A 296 15.17 -29.39 9.44
C ARG A 296 15.74 -28.56 8.29
N LEU A 297 14.93 -28.25 7.28
CA LEU A 297 15.34 -27.43 6.13
C LEU A 297 15.62 -25.98 6.53
N ILE A 298 14.84 -25.40 7.45
CA ILE A 298 15.05 -24.03 7.95
C ILE A 298 16.36 -23.94 8.75
N ILE A 299 16.60 -24.86 9.70
CA ILE A 299 17.83 -24.83 10.49
C ILE A 299 19.07 -25.10 9.63
N LEU A 300 18.94 -25.97 8.61
CA LEU A 300 19.97 -26.21 7.61
C LEU A 300 20.35 -24.92 6.86
N GLU A 301 19.36 -24.12 6.43
CA GLU A 301 19.59 -22.84 5.77
C GLU A 301 20.28 -21.83 6.70
N PHE A 302 19.85 -21.73 7.95
CA PHE A 302 20.49 -20.84 8.93
C PHE A 302 21.93 -21.27 9.26
N ALA A 303 22.17 -22.57 9.40
CA ALA A 303 23.51 -23.12 9.61
C ALA A 303 24.44 -22.77 8.44
N ALA A 304 23.96 -22.92 7.20
CA ALA A 304 24.74 -22.57 6.01
C ALA A 304 25.15 -21.10 5.97
N ARG A 305 24.25 -20.17 6.33
CA ARG A 305 24.55 -18.73 6.39
C ARG A 305 25.56 -18.36 7.47
N VAL A 306 25.48 -18.99 8.64
CA VAL A 306 26.44 -18.78 9.74
C VAL A 306 27.82 -19.34 9.38
N LEU A 307 27.87 -20.54 8.80
CA LEU A 307 29.12 -21.14 8.32
C LEU A 307 29.75 -20.31 7.20
N TYR A 308 28.95 -19.73 6.31
CA TYR A 308 29.44 -18.82 5.28
C TYR A 308 30.23 -17.63 5.86
N LEU A 309 29.75 -17.02 6.96
CA LEU A 309 30.49 -15.97 7.65
C LEU A 309 31.83 -16.47 8.20
N ILE A 310 31.85 -17.66 8.83
CA ILE A 310 33.08 -18.26 9.37
C ILE A 310 34.10 -18.46 8.25
N LEU A 311 33.67 -19.04 7.14
CA LEU A 311 34.49 -19.31 5.96
C LEU A 311 35.04 -18.02 5.35
N LEU A 312 34.21 -16.98 5.18
CA LEU A 312 34.66 -15.67 4.71
C LEU A 312 35.73 -15.07 5.62
N LYS A 313 35.52 -15.07 6.95
CA LYS A 313 36.48 -14.51 7.92
C LYS A 313 37.78 -15.30 7.96
N LYS A 314 37.75 -16.60 7.68
CA LYS A 314 38.96 -17.44 7.66
C LYS A 314 39.77 -17.24 6.38
N LYS A 315 39.10 -17.12 5.22
CA LYS A 315 39.77 -16.88 3.93
C LYS A 315 40.28 -15.44 3.77
N PHE A 316 39.51 -14.45 4.23
CA PHE A 316 39.83 -13.03 4.07
C PHE A 316 40.01 -12.37 5.44
N SER A 317 41.23 -11.94 5.74
CA SER A 317 41.52 -11.18 6.96
C SER A 317 40.81 -9.83 6.93
N GLY A 318 40.10 -9.48 8.02
CA GLY A 318 39.50 -8.15 8.17
C GLY A 318 38.10 -7.98 7.56
N ILE A 319 37.40 -9.06 7.18
CA ILE A 319 35.99 -9.00 6.77
C ILE A 319 35.17 -8.19 7.77
N THR A 320 34.52 -7.14 7.26
CA THR A 320 33.65 -6.26 8.03
C THR A 320 32.17 -6.71 7.94
N PRO A 321 31.31 -6.23 8.84
CA PRO A 321 29.86 -6.44 8.74
C PRO A 321 29.26 -5.98 7.41
N ARG A 322 29.72 -4.85 6.88
CA ARG A 322 29.34 -4.35 5.55
C ARG A 322 29.68 -5.37 4.49
N ASP A 323 30.91 -5.87 4.49
CA ASP A 323 31.36 -6.82 3.47
C ASP A 323 30.53 -8.11 3.51
N TYR A 324 30.19 -8.59 4.72
CA TYR A 324 29.31 -9.76 4.87
C TYR A 324 27.89 -9.51 4.34
N LEU A 325 27.30 -8.33 4.59
CA LEU A 325 26.00 -7.97 4.01
C LEU A 325 26.08 -7.92 2.49
N LEU A 326 27.06 -7.21 1.94
CA LEU A 326 27.26 -7.08 0.50
C LEU A 326 27.45 -8.44 -0.19
N SER A 327 28.23 -9.32 0.42
CA SER A 327 28.42 -10.70 -0.02
C SER A 327 27.12 -11.51 -0.01
N GLN A 328 26.24 -11.36 0.99
CA GLN A 328 24.96 -12.06 1.00
C GLN A 328 24.03 -11.56 -0.11
N LEU A 329 24.05 -10.25 -0.38
CA LEU A 329 23.22 -9.65 -1.43
C LEU A 329 23.73 -10.05 -2.82
N ASN A 330 25.05 -10.05 -3.04
CA ASN A 330 25.64 -10.34 -4.35
C ASN A 330 26.87 -11.27 -4.26
N GLY A 331 26.82 -12.39 -4.98
CA GLY A 331 27.90 -13.39 -5.10
C GLY A 331 27.88 -14.52 -4.05
N GLY A 332 27.54 -14.23 -2.79
CA GLY A 332 27.60 -15.21 -1.70
C GLY A 332 26.47 -16.24 -1.66
N GLN A 333 25.37 -16.00 -2.38
CA GLN A 333 24.22 -16.91 -2.38
C GLN A 333 24.55 -18.28 -2.99
N GLU A 334 25.47 -18.34 -3.97
CA GLU A 334 25.94 -19.60 -4.55
C GLU A 334 26.78 -20.38 -3.54
N CYS A 335 27.65 -19.71 -2.80
CA CYS A 335 28.42 -20.31 -1.70
C CYS A 335 27.51 -20.87 -0.61
N ILE A 336 26.50 -20.11 -0.17
CA ILE A 336 25.50 -20.57 0.82
C ILE A 336 24.77 -21.82 0.32
N THR A 337 24.40 -21.86 -0.97
CA THR A 337 23.79 -23.04 -1.59
C THR A 337 24.71 -24.25 -1.54
N SER A 338 25.99 -24.07 -1.86
CA SER A 338 26.99 -25.14 -1.83
C SER A 338 27.21 -25.68 -0.42
N ILE A 339 27.34 -24.80 0.59
CA ILE A 339 27.44 -25.21 2.00
C ILE A 339 26.22 -26.05 2.40
N ARG A 340 25.02 -25.58 2.02
CA ARG A 340 23.76 -26.27 2.30
C ARG A 340 23.73 -27.66 1.67
N ASN A 341 24.21 -27.80 0.44
CA ASN A 341 24.25 -29.08 -0.26
C ASN A 341 25.26 -30.05 0.39
N GLU A 342 26.44 -29.57 0.79
CA GLU A 342 27.41 -30.39 1.52
C GLU A 342 26.84 -30.87 2.86
N LEU A 343 26.20 -30.00 3.64
CA LEU A 343 25.52 -30.37 4.88
C LEU A 343 24.42 -31.43 4.65
N ARG A 344 23.71 -31.38 3.52
CA ARG A 344 22.74 -32.44 3.14
C ARG A 344 23.43 -33.77 2.86
N LEU A 345 24.62 -33.79 2.24
CA LEU A 345 25.38 -35.01 1.94
C LEU A 345 25.94 -35.71 3.19
N PHE A 346 26.11 -34.97 4.29
CA PHE A 346 26.43 -35.55 5.60
C PHE A 346 25.23 -36.28 6.22
N GLY A 347 24.01 -36.00 5.75
CA GLY A 347 22.79 -36.64 6.26
C GLY A 347 22.37 -36.14 7.65
N CYS A 348 22.78 -34.91 8.02
CA CYS A 348 22.48 -34.33 9.33
C CYS A 348 20.97 -34.23 9.57
N ASP A 349 20.55 -34.69 10.75
CA ASP A 349 19.20 -34.47 11.25
C ASP A 349 19.05 -33.10 11.94
N PHE A 350 17.91 -32.85 12.57
CA PHE A 350 17.65 -31.57 13.25
C PHE A 350 18.61 -31.32 14.41
N ASP A 351 18.90 -32.34 15.23
CA ASP A 351 19.74 -32.21 16.42
C ASP A 351 21.21 -32.03 16.05
N ASP A 352 21.66 -32.71 14.99
CA ASP A 352 22.99 -32.50 14.39
C ASP A 352 23.16 -31.05 13.94
N LEU A 353 22.19 -30.52 13.18
CA LEU A 353 22.22 -29.14 12.68
C LEU A 353 22.16 -28.12 13.82
N ASN A 354 21.37 -28.41 14.86
CA ASN A 354 21.28 -27.62 16.09
C ASN A 354 22.63 -27.57 16.83
N SER A 355 23.34 -28.69 16.91
CA SER A 355 24.69 -28.76 17.48
C SER A 355 25.72 -28.00 16.64
N ILE A 356 25.67 -28.12 15.31
CA ILE A 356 26.56 -27.44 14.36
C ILE A 356 26.40 -25.93 14.48
N ILE A 357 25.18 -25.39 14.38
CA ILE A 357 24.96 -23.94 14.44
C ILE A 357 25.28 -23.39 15.84
N SER A 358 24.97 -24.12 16.92
CA SER A 358 25.34 -23.73 18.29
C SER A 358 26.86 -23.64 18.48
N SER A 359 27.59 -24.57 17.88
CA SER A 359 29.06 -24.56 17.89
C SER A 359 29.62 -23.44 17.03
N ALA A 360 29.05 -23.20 15.85
CA ALA A 360 29.43 -22.12 14.94
C ALA A 360 29.20 -20.73 15.57
N LEU A 361 28.08 -20.53 16.25
CA LEU A 361 27.78 -19.28 16.97
C LEU A 361 28.73 -19.05 18.14
N ARG A 362 29.07 -20.10 18.91
CA ARG A 362 30.11 -20.00 19.96
C ARG A 362 31.47 -19.64 19.38
N HIS A 363 31.87 -20.31 18.30
CA HIS A 363 33.11 -20.02 17.58
C HIS A 363 33.19 -18.57 17.10
N LEU A 364 32.10 -18.01 16.57
CA LEU A 364 32.03 -16.61 16.17
C LEU A 364 32.08 -15.67 17.37
N LYS A 365 31.44 -16.01 18.49
CA LYS A 365 31.48 -15.20 19.72
C LYS A 365 32.91 -15.00 20.22
N ASP A 366 33.74 -16.04 20.17
CA ASP A 366 35.14 -15.98 20.61
C ASP A 366 36.04 -15.21 19.61
N LYS A 367 35.73 -15.31 18.31
CA LYS A 367 36.47 -14.65 17.22
C LYS A 367 36.00 -13.25 16.86
N LEU A 368 34.96 -12.75 17.52
CA LEU A 368 34.51 -11.36 17.46
C LEU A 368 34.75 -10.65 18.80
N PRO A 369 35.99 -10.66 19.36
CA PRO A 369 36.26 -10.06 20.67
C PRO A 369 36.16 -8.53 20.60
N ASN A 370 35.67 -7.94 21.69
CA ASN A 370 35.33 -6.52 21.90
C ASN A 370 34.08 -5.97 21.19
N GLN A 371 33.47 -6.60 20.19
CA GLN A 371 32.47 -5.88 19.39
C GLN A 371 31.49 -6.78 18.61
N LYS A 372 30.19 -6.49 18.83
CA LYS A 372 29.05 -6.61 17.90
C LYS A 372 28.48 -8.02 17.67
N SER A 373 27.33 -8.26 18.28
CA SER A 373 26.52 -9.48 18.16
C SER A 373 26.25 -9.84 16.70
N LEU A 374 26.28 -11.13 16.35
CA LEU A 374 25.59 -11.59 15.14
C LEU A 374 24.09 -11.48 15.40
N ILE A 375 23.34 -10.97 14.44
CA ILE A 375 21.87 -10.91 14.52
C ILE A 375 21.24 -11.50 13.27
N PHE A 376 19.98 -11.93 13.38
CA PHE A 376 19.17 -12.32 12.22
C PHE A 376 18.18 -11.20 11.88
N ALA A 377 18.15 -10.80 10.61
CA ALA A 377 17.15 -9.87 10.10
C ALA A 377 16.26 -10.59 9.08
N ILE A 378 14.97 -10.73 9.40
CA ILE A 378 13.96 -11.34 8.53
C ILE A 378 13.14 -10.20 7.91
N ASP A 379 13.40 -9.88 6.65
CA ASP A 379 12.72 -8.83 5.90
C ASP A 379 11.59 -9.38 5.02
N GLU A 380 10.64 -8.53 4.65
CA GLU A 380 9.37 -8.88 3.98
C GLU A 380 8.63 -10.05 4.64
N SER A 381 8.78 -10.18 5.95
CA SER A 381 8.31 -11.32 6.76
C SER A 381 6.79 -11.45 6.84
N ASN A 382 6.02 -10.43 6.45
CA ASN A 382 4.57 -10.54 6.22
C ASN A 382 4.22 -11.61 5.16
N VAL A 383 5.10 -11.84 4.19
CA VAL A 383 4.94 -12.89 3.18
C VAL A 383 5.09 -14.28 3.82
N ALA A 384 6.14 -14.49 4.62
CA ALA A 384 6.34 -15.72 5.36
C ALA A 384 5.26 -15.95 6.44
N SER A 385 4.70 -14.88 7.01
CA SER A 385 3.64 -14.96 8.02
C SER A 385 2.31 -15.43 7.42
N ASN A 386 1.90 -14.87 6.27
CA ASN A 386 0.50 -14.98 5.83
C ASN A 386 0.31 -15.61 4.45
N LYS A 387 1.32 -15.54 3.58
CA LYS A 387 1.22 -16.05 2.20
C LYS A 387 1.81 -17.45 2.10
N LEU A 388 2.98 -17.68 2.69
CA LEU A 388 3.69 -18.95 2.59
C LEU A 388 3.24 -19.92 3.67
N PHE A 389 2.74 -21.08 3.24
CA PHE A 389 2.31 -22.18 4.11
C PHE A 389 1.30 -21.75 5.18
N SER A 390 0.39 -20.85 4.83
CA SER A 390 -0.60 -20.29 5.74
C SER A 390 -1.51 -21.39 6.31
N GLY A 391 -1.43 -21.61 7.62
CA GLY A 391 -2.20 -22.63 8.34
C GLY A 391 -1.56 -24.01 8.40
N TYR A 392 -0.36 -24.17 7.86
CA TYR A 392 0.37 -25.44 7.86
C TYR A 392 1.08 -25.64 9.19
N PHE A 393 1.48 -24.55 9.84
CA PHE A 393 2.08 -24.55 11.16
C PHE A 393 1.05 -24.14 12.23
N ARG A 394 1.28 -24.52 13.48
CA ARG A 394 0.42 -24.16 14.61
C ARG A 394 1.27 -23.71 15.78
N ASN A 395 0.86 -22.65 16.47
CA ASN A 395 1.51 -22.22 17.70
C ASN A 395 1.09 -23.09 18.91
N ILE A 396 1.66 -22.80 20.08
CA ILE A 396 1.38 -23.50 21.35
C ILE A 396 -0.12 -23.51 21.69
N ASN A 397 -0.87 -22.49 21.25
CA ASN A 397 -2.32 -22.39 21.44
C ASN A 397 -3.13 -23.01 20.29
N GLN A 398 -2.50 -23.83 19.43
CA GLN A 398 -3.09 -24.48 18.26
C GLN A 398 -3.61 -23.53 17.16
N HIS A 399 -3.28 -22.24 17.23
CA HIS A 399 -3.67 -21.29 16.19
C HIS A 399 -2.84 -21.50 14.91
N PRO A 400 -3.47 -21.49 13.72
CA PRO A 400 -2.78 -21.63 12.45
C PRO A 400 -1.78 -20.49 12.22
N ARG A 401 -0.63 -20.84 11.64
CA ARG A 401 0.51 -19.95 11.34
C ARG A 401 1.13 -20.30 9.99
N GLY A 402 1.85 -19.33 9.41
CA GLY A 402 2.70 -19.52 8.23
C GLY A 402 4.14 -19.90 8.59
N LEU A 403 5.01 -19.85 7.58
CA LEU A 403 6.43 -20.20 7.65
C LEU A 403 7.27 -19.35 8.62
N LEU A 404 6.85 -18.12 8.91
CA LEU A 404 7.58 -17.24 9.84
C LEU A 404 7.69 -17.84 11.25
N MET A 405 6.67 -18.58 11.70
CA MET A 405 6.62 -19.15 13.04
C MET A 405 7.76 -20.16 13.30
N PRO A 406 7.94 -21.24 12.50
CA PRO A 406 9.03 -22.19 12.73
C PRO A 406 10.42 -21.55 12.56
N MET A 407 10.55 -20.50 11.73
CA MET A 407 11.80 -19.73 11.63
C MET A 407 12.15 -19.04 12.96
N ILE A 408 11.17 -18.39 13.59
CA ILE A 408 11.36 -17.72 14.89
C ILE A 408 11.65 -18.76 15.98
N GLU A 409 10.93 -19.88 16.02
CA GLU A 409 11.16 -20.95 17.01
C GLU A 409 12.60 -21.46 16.97
N ILE A 410 13.13 -21.74 15.78
CA ILE A 410 14.50 -22.22 15.59
C ILE A 410 15.51 -21.18 16.06
N LEU A 411 15.37 -19.92 15.65
CA LEU A 411 16.32 -18.86 16.05
C LEU A 411 16.37 -18.65 17.57
N ARG A 412 15.25 -18.89 18.26
CA ARG A 412 15.18 -18.76 19.72
C ARG A 412 15.97 -19.82 20.48
N LEU A 413 16.23 -20.98 19.87
CA LEU A 413 17.10 -22.01 20.46
C LEU A 413 18.52 -21.48 20.72
N PHE A 414 18.95 -20.49 19.96
CA PHE A 414 20.32 -19.96 19.99
C PHE A 414 20.49 -18.67 20.79
N GLU A 415 19.42 -18.19 21.43
CA GLU A 415 19.43 -16.94 22.20
C GLU A 415 20.01 -15.75 21.44
N ILE A 416 19.73 -15.65 20.14
CA ILE A 416 20.22 -14.58 19.26
C ILE A 416 19.18 -13.46 19.11
N SER A 417 19.65 -12.22 18.94
CA SER A 417 18.76 -11.09 18.65
C SER A 417 18.19 -11.17 17.22
N ILE A 418 16.91 -10.84 17.07
CA ILE A 418 16.16 -10.93 15.81
C ILE A 418 15.53 -9.58 15.49
N VAL A 419 15.67 -9.13 14.25
CA VAL A 419 14.94 -8.00 13.68
C VAL A 419 13.97 -8.54 12.63
N ILE A 420 12.69 -8.23 12.78
CA ILE A 420 11.66 -8.68 11.85
C ILE A 420 11.04 -7.44 11.22
N ALA A 421 11.10 -7.36 9.89
CA ALA A 421 10.57 -6.26 9.10
C ALA A 421 9.60 -6.81 8.05
N GLY A 422 8.49 -6.09 7.88
CA GLY A 422 7.46 -6.48 6.92
C GLY A 422 6.64 -5.26 6.52
N THR A 423 6.29 -5.19 5.25
CA THR A 423 5.52 -4.08 4.68
C THR A 423 4.05 -4.12 5.08
N ALA A 424 3.55 -5.30 5.41
CA ALA A 424 2.15 -5.55 5.73
C ALA A 424 1.92 -6.18 7.11
N PHE A 425 2.79 -5.85 8.09
CA PHE A 425 2.45 -6.22 9.45
C PHE A 425 1.17 -5.50 9.86
N THR A 426 0.17 -6.23 10.34
CA THR A 426 -0.94 -5.64 11.09
C THR A 426 -0.58 -5.66 12.58
N LEU A 427 -1.28 -4.89 13.43
CA LEU A 427 -1.11 -5.03 14.88
C LEU A 427 -1.40 -6.46 15.35
N LYS A 428 -2.34 -7.14 14.69
CA LYS A 428 -2.62 -8.55 14.92
C LYS A 428 -1.44 -9.43 14.55
N GLN A 429 -0.77 -9.21 13.43
CA GLN A 429 0.42 -9.99 13.09
C GLN A 429 1.58 -9.70 14.04
N GLY A 430 1.74 -8.46 14.51
CA GLY A 430 2.66 -8.15 15.60
C GLY A 430 2.30 -8.90 16.89
N SER A 431 1.00 -9.02 17.19
CA SER A 431 0.48 -9.79 18.31
C SER A 431 0.64 -11.30 18.12
N ASP A 432 0.51 -11.80 16.90
CA ASP A 432 0.75 -13.20 16.52
C ASP A 432 2.23 -13.53 16.67
N ILE A 433 3.14 -12.69 16.16
CA ILE A 433 4.58 -12.83 16.38
C ILE A 433 4.89 -12.76 17.87
N GLN A 434 4.30 -11.83 18.61
CA GLN A 434 4.46 -11.76 20.06
C GLN A 434 3.93 -13.02 20.76
N SER A 435 2.84 -13.61 20.26
CA SER A 435 2.32 -14.89 20.76
C SER A 435 3.27 -16.04 20.47
N ASP A 436 3.93 -16.04 19.31
CA ASP A 436 4.91 -17.04 18.90
C ASP A 436 6.23 -16.88 19.70
N ILE A 437 6.56 -15.66 20.14
CA ILE A 437 7.66 -15.36 21.08
C ILE A 437 7.29 -15.75 22.53
N GLY A 438 6.02 -15.88 22.88
CA GLY A 438 5.58 -16.33 24.21
C GLY A 438 5.77 -15.29 25.33
N LYS A 439 5.35 -15.64 26.56
CA LYS A 439 5.12 -14.69 27.67
C LYS A 439 6.39 -14.08 28.30
N GLY A 440 7.58 -14.60 28.03
CA GLY A 440 8.84 -14.21 28.70
C GLY A 440 9.63 -13.07 28.03
N ASN A 441 9.49 -12.87 26.71
CA ASN A 441 10.23 -11.84 25.96
C ASN A 441 9.23 -10.94 25.23
N LYS A 442 9.15 -9.66 25.60
CA LYS A 442 8.30 -8.70 24.88
C LYS A 442 9.01 -8.22 23.62
N ALA A 443 8.37 -8.41 22.47
CA ALA A 443 8.81 -7.80 21.21
C ALA A 443 8.77 -6.27 21.32
N LYS A 444 9.84 -5.61 20.85
CA LYS A 444 9.96 -4.14 20.85
C LYS A 444 9.57 -3.60 19.49
N TYR A 445 8.57 -2.71 19.47
CA TYR A 445 8.07 -2.12 18.24
C TYR A 445 8.81 -0.84 17.88
N ILE A 446 9.23 -0.73 16.62
CA ILE A 446 9.70 0.53 16.02
C ILE A 446 8.71 0.90 14.92
N ILE A 447 7.93 1.96 15.18
CA ILE A 447 6.83 2.41 14.31
C ILE A 447 7.03 3.81 13.75
N ASN A 448 7.95 4.59 14.33
CA ASN A 448 8.23 5.96 13.92
C ASN A 448 9.38 5.99 12.94
N PHE A 449 9.04 6.01 11.65
CA PHE A 449 9.98 6.25 10.56
C PHE A 449 9.85 7.70 10.10
N ASN A 450 10.99 8.32 9.82
CA ASN A 450 11.03 9.69 9.34
C ASN A 450 10.47 9.79 7.91
N THR A 451 9.75 10.87 7.66
CA THR A 451 9.27 11.25 6.34
C THR A 451 10.03 12.49 5.88
N THR A 452 10.29 12.58 4.59
CA THR A 452 10.92 13.72 3.94
C THR A 452 9.87 14.82 3.73
N ASP A 453 10.16 16.04 4.19
CA ASP A 453 9.39 17.24 3.88
C ASP A 453 9.91 17.91 2.60
N SER A 454 9.29 19.00 2.14
CA SER A 454 9.69 19.67 0.89
C SER A 454 11.16 20.11 0.89
N LYS A 455 11.67 20.63 2.02
CA LYS A 455 13.09 21.01 2.14
C LYS A 455 14.01 19.79 2.15
N GLY A 456 13.56 18.71 2.77
CA GLY A 456 14.26 17.44 2.83
C GLY A 456 14.41 16.77 1.46
N VAL A 457 13.49 17.01 0.52
CA VAL A 457 13.56 16.44 -0.85
C VAL A 457 14.81 16.94 -1.55
N GLU A 458 14.97 18.26 -1.65
CA GLU A 458 16.14 18.86 -2.30
C GLU A 458 17.43 18.49 -1.57
N ALA A 459 17.45 18.60 -0.24
CA ALA A 459 18.61 18.25 0.57
C ALA A 459 19.04 16.78 0.40
N TYR A 460 18.08 15.85 0.28
CA TYR A 460 18.36 14.45 0.03
C TYR A 460 19.00 14.24 -1.34
N ILE A 461 18.46 14.84 -2.40
CA ILE A 461 19.00 14.68 -3.75
C ILE A 461 20.39 15.34 -3.86
N MET A 462 20.52 16.57 -3.37
CA MET A 462 21.77 17.33 -3.35
C MET A 462 22.88 16.66 -2.55
N ARG A 463 22.57 15.70 -1.68
CA ARG A 463 23.58 14.92 -0.98
C ARG A 463 24.36 14.00 -1.92
N TYR A 464 23.72 13.47 -2.96
CA TYR A 464 24.30 12.49 -3.87
C TYR A 464 24.61 13.09 -5.25
N LEU A 465 23.73 13.97 -5.69
CA LEU A 465 23.75 14.53 -7.02
C LEU A 465 24.05 16.02 -6.96
N ASP A 466 24.77 16.49 -7.95
CA ASP A 466 24.95 17.91 -8.18
C ASP A 466 23.73 18.44 -8.92
N LEU A 467 22.98 19.33 -8.28
CA LEU A 467 21.83 20.03 -8.87
C LEU A 467 22.17 21.47 -9.25
N SER A 468 23.46 21.85 -9.36
CA SER A 468 23.83 23.13 -9.96
C SER A 468 23.08 23.29 -11.28
N ASP A 469 22.54 24.48 -11.52
CA ASP A 469 21.81 24.83 -12.75
C ASP A 469 20.43 24.16 -12.90
N CYS A 470 19.91 23.53 -11.85
CA CYS A 470 18.54 23.01 -11.80
C CYS A 470 17.69 23.73 -10.76
N LYS A 471 16.38 23.75 -10.99
CA LYS A 471 15.35 24.23 -10.07
C LYS A 471 14.27 23.16 -9.95
N ILE A 472 14.28 22.43 -8.84
CA ILE A 472 13.31 21.36 -8.60
C ILE A 472 11.90 21.93 -8.32
N ASP A 473 11.83 23.09 -7.67
CA ASP A 473 10.59 23.77 -7.32
C ASP A 473 9.79 24.24 -8.55
N ASP A 474 10.45 24.39 -9.71
CA ASP A 474 9.81 24.76 -10.97
C ASP A 474 9.04 23.57 -11.60
N ILE A 475 9.26 22.34 -11.12
CA ILE A 475 8.62 21.11 -11.63
C ILE A 475 7.33 20.86 -10.84
N GLU A 476 6.17 20.83 -11.51
CA GLU A 476 4.87 20.70 -10.85
C GLU A 476 4.75 19.43 -9.98
N ASP A 477 5.22 18.30 -10.48
CA ASP A 477 5.12 17.00 -9.82
C ASP A 477 6.09 16.85 -8.63
N SER A 478 7.02 17.78 -8.45
CA SER A 478 7.94 17.77 -7.31
C SER A 478 7.22 17.78 -5.96
N LYS A 479 6.01 18.35 -5.89
CA LYS A 479 5.15 18.33 -4.69
C LYS A 479 4.82 16.91 -4.19
N TYR A 480 4.82 15.92 -5.09
CA TYR A 480 4.51 14.51 -4.79
C TYR A 480 5.71 13.70 -4.29
N LEU A 481 6.90 14.29 -4.29
CA LEU A 481 8.14 13.69 -3.79
C LEU A 481 8.24 13.72 -2.25
N VAL A 482 7.42 14.53 -1.60
CA VAL A 482 7.28 14.62 -0.14
C VAL A 482 6.70 13.33 0.42
N GLY A 483 7.25 12.81 1.52
CA GLY A 483 6.74 11.60 2.18
C GLY A 483 7.83 10.55 2.41
N ARG A 484 7.63 9.35 1.87
CA ARG A 484 8.52 8.22 2.14
C ARG A 484 9.87 8.30 1.38
N PRO A 485 11.01 7.91 2.02
CA PRO A 485 12.33 7.96 1.39
C PRO A 485 12.48 7.17 0.09
N ARG A 486 11.65 6.14 -0.15
CA ARG A 486 11.66 5.37 -1.40
C ARG A 486 11.44 6.24 -2.64
N LEU A 487 10.63 7.32 -2.53
CA LEU A 487 10.43 8.28 -3.63
C LEU A 487 11.78 8.86 -4.08
N MET A 488 12.61 9.26 -3.12
CA MET A 488 13.93 9.88 -3.39
C MET A 488 14.95 8.89 -3.91
N ALA A 489 14.97 7.69 -3.32
CA ALA A 489 15.84 6.62 -3.80
C ALA A 489 15.54 6.25 -5.26
N ARG A 490 14.25 6.21 -5.62
CA ARG A 490 13.82 5.97 -7.00
C ARG A 490 14.20 7.14 -7.91
N LEU A 491 13.99 8.38 -7.47
CA LEU A 491 14.33 9.57 -8.25
C LEU A 491 15.82 9.60 -8.62
N ILE A 492 16.73 9.28 -7.69
CA ILE A 492 18.17 9.20 -8.00
C ILE A 492 18.43 8.18 -9.12
N LYS A 493 17.79 7.00 -9.04
CA LYS A 493 17.90 5.98 -10.08
C LYS A 493 17.36 6.46 -11.43
N GLU A 494 16.20 7.13 -11.45
CA GLU A 494 15.62 7.65 -12.69
C GLU A 494 16.45 8.80 -13.28
N ILE A 495 17.06 9.67 -12.47
CA ILE A 495 17.99 10.70 -12.95
C ILE A 495 19.19 10.05 -13.64
N ILE A 496 19.82 9.05 -13.01
CA ILE A 496 20.96 8.32 -13.58
C ILE A 496 20.57 7.63 -14.88
N ASN A 497 19.40 7.00 -14.93
CA ASN A 497 18.91 6.33 -16.13
C ASN A 497 18.61 7.33 -17.27
N ALA A 498 17.95 8.44 -16.96
CA ALA A 498 17.64 9.48 -17.93
C ALA A 498 18.92 10.14 -18.48
N GLU A 499 19.91 10.38 -17.62
CA GLU A 499 21.21 10.94 -17.99
C GLU A 499 22.06 9.99 -18.86
N LYS A 500 21.82 8.67 -18.79
CA LYS A 500 22.49 7.70 -19.67
C LYS A 500 22.08 7.86 -21.13
N VAL A 501 20.83 8.22 -21.39
CA VAL A 501 20.20 8.21 -22.72
C VAL A 501 19.93 9.58 -23.30
N SER A 502 19.83 10.63 -22.46
CA SER A 502 19.44 11.96 -22.90
C SER A 502 20.62 12.82 -23.36
N GLN A 503 20.41 13.59 -24.43
CA GLN A 503 21.30 14.68 -24.86
C GLN A 503 20.79 16.06 -24.39
N GLU A 504 19.64 16.10 -23.72
CA GLU A 504 18.99 17.32 -23.24
C GLU A 504 19.77 17.98 -22.10
N ASN A 505 19.41 19.21 -21.76
CA ASN A 505 20.01 19.92 -20.62
C ASN A 505 19.64 19.28 -19.27
N LYS A 506 20.38 19.65 -18.22
CA LYS A 506 20.26 19.10 -16.87
C LYS A 506 18.86 19.29 -16.26
N GLN A 507 18.21 20.44 -16.49
CA GLN A 507 16.85 20.71 -16.01
C GLN A 507 15.82 19.76 -16.63
N MET A 508 15.88 19.54 -17.94
CA MET A 508 14.94 18.65 -18.63
C MET A 508 15.11 17.19 -18.21
N VAL A 509 16.35 16.74 -17.95
CA VAL A 509 16.63 15.40 -17.42
C VAL A 509 16.02 15.24 -16.02
N LEU A 510 16.15 16.26 -15.16
CA LEU A 510 15.55 16.26 -13.83
C LEU A 510 14.01 16.22 -13.91
N GLU A 511 13.40 17.07 -14.74
CA GLU A 511 11.95 17.13 -14.92
C GLU A 511 11.37 15.79 -15.41
N TYR A 512 11.99 15.19 -16.43
CA TYR A 512 11.62 13.87 -16.91
C TYR A 512 11.70 12.81 -15.79
N ALA A 513 12.79 12.80 -15.01
CA ALA A 513 12.99 11.84 -13.95
C ALA A 513 11.99 12.01 -12.78
N VAL A 514 11.63 13.25 -12.43
CA VAL A 514 10.59 13.56 -11.44
C VAL A 514 9.24 13.02 -11.89
N ASN A 515 8.79 13.41 -13.08
CA ASN A 515 7.48 13.01 -13.61
C ASN A 515 7.38 11.48 -13.73
N LYS A 516 8.43 10.82 -14.23
CA LYS A 516 8.48 9.36 -14.34
C LYS A 516 8.46 8.66 -12.97
N THR A 517 9.16 9.21 -11.98
CA THR A 517 9.17 8.66 -10.61
C THR A 517 7.79 8.75 -9.98
N VAL A 518 7.15 9.91 -10.08
CA VAL A 518 5.81 10.16 -9.53
C VAL A 518 4.79 9.26 -10.22
N GLN A 519 4.77 9.25 -11.55
CA GLN A 519 3.83 8.45 -12.32
C GLN A 519 3.92 6.96 -11.98
N SER A 520 5.12 6.37 -11.99
CA SER A 520 5.23 4.94 -11.73
C SER A 520 4.84 4.53 -10.31
N ILE A 521 5.07 5.39 -9.31
CA ILE A 521 4.64 5.08 -7.93
C ILE A 521 3.14 5.32 -7.79
N LYS A 522 2.60 6.33 -8.48
CA LYS A 522 1.16 6.60 -8.53
C LYS A 522 0.41 5.40 -9.09
N ASP A 523 0.87 4.85 -10.21
CA ASP A 523 0.27 3.67 -10.86
C ASP A 523 0.29 2.46 -9.92
N ASP A 524 1.46 2.15 -9.32
CA ASP A 524 1.58 1.06 -8.34
C ASP A 524 0.61 1.22 -7.15
N MET A 525 0.35 2.46 -6.70
CA MET A 525 -0.59 2.72 -5.60
C MET A 525 -2.05 2.62 -6.04
N ILE A 526 -2.37 3.08 -7.26
CA ILE A 526 -3.71 2.97 -7.86
C ILE A 526 -4.08 1.49 -7.94
N ASP A 527 -3.24 0.67 -8.56
CA ASP A 527 -3.48 -0.77 -8.74
C ASP A 527 -3.78 -1.46 -7.41
N HIS A 528 -2.96 -1.20 -6.37
CA HIS A 528 -3.17 -1.81 -5.06
C HIS A 528 -4.44 -1.31 -4.37
N LEU A 529 -4.76 -0.02 -4.45
CA LEU A 529 -5.96 0.53 -3.84
C LEU A 529 -7.23 0.05 -4.56
N GLU A 530 -7.21 -0.04 -5.89
CA GLU A 530 -8.31 -0.57 -6.70
C GLU A 530 -8.67 -1.99 -6.31
N VAL A 531 -7.67 -2.87 -6.11
CA VAL A 531 -7.91 -4.24 -5.62
C VAL A 531 -8.65 -4.24 -4.27
N ILE A 532 -8.31 -3.33 -3.35
CA ILE A 532 -8.98 -3.22 -2.05
C ILE A 532 -10.41 -2.71 -2.23
N VAL A 533 -10.60 -1.68 -3.06
CA VAL A 533 -11.89 -1.04 -3.32
C VAL A 533 -12.84 -2.02 -4.02
N ASN A 534 -12.41 -2.68 -5.09
CA ASN A 534 -13.21 -3.66 -5.82
C ASN A 534 -13.68 -4.78 -4.88
N LYS A 535 -12.77 -5.33 -4.07
CA LYS A 535 -13.11 -6.34 -3.07
C LYS A 535 -14.13 -5.86 -2.04
N ALA A 536 -14.04 -4.60 -1.60
CA ALA A 536 -14.97 -4.02 -0.64
C ALA A 536 -16.39 -3.84 -1.20
N TYR A 537 -16.53 -3.58 -2.50
CA TYR A 537 -17.80 -3.27 -3.14
C TYR A 537 -18.46 -4.45 -3.86
N GLU A 538 -17.70 -5.49 -4.25
CA GLU A 538 -18.24 -6.70 -4.90
C GLU A 538 -18.97 -7.64 -3.92
N LYS A 539 -18.54 -7.69 -2.66
CA LYS A 539 -19.05 -8.66 -1.67
C LYS A 539 -19.90 -7.99 -0.60
N LYS A 540 -21.15 -8.45 -0.44
CA LYS A 540 -22.09 -7.98 0.59
C LYS A 540 -21.96 -8.79 1.87
N ASP A 541 -20.83 -8.67 2.55
CA ASP A 541 -20.63 -9.21 3.90
C ASP A 541 -20.23 -8.12 4.90
N TRP A 542 -20.36 -8.42 6.20
CA TRP A 542 -20.11 -7.46 7.29
C TRP A 542 -18.67 -6.92 7.29
N LYS A 543 -17.69 -7.71 6.84
CA LYS A 543 -16.28 -7.31 6.80
C LYS A 543 -16.06 -6.25 5.72
N ASN A 544 -16.69 -6.45 4.57
CA ASN A 544 -16.63 -5.52 3.46
C ASN A 544 -17.52 -4.29 3.69
N GLU A 545 -18.56 -4.37 4.51
CA GLU A 545 -19.30 -3.20 4.98
C GLU A 545 -18.43 -2.26 5.84
N GLU A 546 -17.69 -2.80 6.81
CA GLU A 546 -16.76 -1.99 7.62
C GLU A 546 -15.65 -1.37 6.75
N LEU A 547 -15.10 -2.12 5.80
CA LEU A 547 -14.12 -1.58 4.87
C LEU A 547 -14.69 -0.44 4.00
N ARG A 548 -15.95 -0.53 3.56
CA ARG A 548 -16.64 0.56 2.83
C ARG A 548 -16.79 1.82 3.68
N LYS A 549 -17.13 1.70 4.97
CA LYS A 549 -17.18 2.83 5.91
C LYS A 549 -15.81 3.50 6.08
N ILE A 550 -14.75 2.69 6.16
CA ILE A 550 -13.36 3.17 6.22
C ILE A 550 -12.98 3.91 4.93
N LEU A 551 -13.27 3.33 3.76
CA LEU A 551 -12.98 3.95 2.46
C LEU A 551 -13.76 5.25 2.25
N MET A 552 -15.03 5.30 2.65
CA MET A 552 -15.85 6.51 2.60
C MET A 552 -15.27 7.60 3.48
N THR A 553 -14.94 7.26 4.73
CA THR A 553 -14.31 8.18 5.66
C THR A 553 -12.97 8.66 5.12
N LEU A 554 -12.15 7.78 4.55
CA LEU A 554 -10.88 8.11 3.92
C LEU A 554 -11.06 9.08 2.75
N PHE A 555 -12.02 8.84 1.86
CA PHE A 555 -12.33 9.71 0.74
C PHE A 555 -12.75 11.10 1.21
N ILE A 556 -13.74 11.16 2.11
CA ILE A 556 -14.20 12.41 2.73
C ILE A 556 -13.01 13.15 3.32
N ASN A 557 -12.15 12.48 4.07
CA ASN A 557 -11.01 13.13 4.71
C ASN A 557 -9.98 13.63 3.71
N CYS A 558 -9.78 12.98 2.56
CA CYS A 558 -8.87 13.45 1.52
C CYS A 558 -9.44 14.65 0.75
N TRP A 559 -10.75 14.90 0.83
CA TRP A 559 -11.44 16.03 0.21
C TRP A 559 -11.77 17.17 1.18
N PHE A 560 -12.25 16.87 2.39
CA PHE A 560 -12.75 17.82 3.40
C PHE A 560 -12.09 17.52 4.74
N PHE A 561 -11.21 18.40 5.19
CA PHE A 561 -10.30 18.11 6.28
C PHE A 561 -10.81 18.54 7.66
N ASP A 562 -12.12 18.49 7.88
CA ASP A 562 -12.74 18.75 9.20
C ASP A 562 -13.87 17.74 9.55
N GLY A 563 -14.10 16.74 8.70
CA GLY A 563 -15.04 15.65 8.97
C GLY A 563 -14.43 14.52 9.81
N TYR A 564 -13.82 14.86 10.96
CA TYR A 564 -13.36 13.96 12.02
C TYR A 564 -12.99 12.53 11.54
N VAL A 565 -11.72 12.31 11.15
CA VAL A 565 -11.14 10.98 11.40
C VAL A 565 -10.99 10.95 12.90
N SER A 566 -11.88 10.23 13.58
CA SER A 566 -11.51 9.73 14.89
C SER A 566 -10.13 9.08 14.72
N LYS A 567 -9.27 9.25 15.73
CA LYS A 567 -8.16 8.32 15.95
C LYS A 567 -8.81 6.93 16.01
N SER A 568 -9.06 6.31 14.86
CA SER A 568 -9.61 4.97 14.80
C SER A 568 -8.46 4.13 15.30
N GLU A 569 -8.71 3.49 16.43
CA GLU A 569 -7.82 2.44 16.90
C GLU A 569 -7.69 1.44 15.75
N ILE A 570 -6.45 1.13 15.40
CA ILE A 570 -6.15 0.29 14.25
C ILE A 570 -6.89 -1.04 14.41
N ASP A 571 -7.66 -1.39 13.39
CA ASP A 571 -8.25 -2.71 13.20
C ASP A 571 -7.62 -3.43 11.99
N ASP A 572 -7.95 -4.71 11.83
CA ASP A 572 -7.44 -5.53 10.72
C ASP A 572 -7.85 -4.98 9.33
N TYR A 573 -8.90 -4.15 9.26
CA TYR A 573 -9.45 -3.63 8.00
C TYR A 573 -8.68 -2.41 7.51
N SER A 574 -8.44 -1.45 8.39
CA SER A 574 -7.65 -0.25 8.14
C SER A 574 -6.17 -0.57 7.88
N ALA A 575 -5.66 -1.69 8.39
CA ALA A 575 -4.29 -2.13 8.10
C ALA A 575 -4.02 -2.35 6.60
N LYS A 576 -5.04 -2.73 5.81
CA LYS A 576 -4.92 -2.87 4.35
C LYS A 576 -4.46 -1.57 3.67
N LEU A 577 -4.80 -0.41 4.25
CA LEU A 577 -4.36 0.90 3.74
C LEU A 577 -2.88 1.16 4.00
N VAL A 578 -2.31 0.56 5.05
CA VAL A 578 -0.86 0.57 5.31
C VAL A 578 -0.16 -0.34 4.30
N ASP A 579 -0.76 -1.51 4.03
CA ASP A 579 -0.24 -2.53 3.10
C ASP A 579 -0.10 -1.99 1.67
N CYS A 580 -1.13 -1.29 1.16
CA CYS A 580 -1.07 -0.65 -0.15
C CYS A 580 -0.27 0.66 -0.18
N GLY A 581 0.32 1.07 0.95
CA GLY A 581 1.17 2.25 1.05
C GLY A 581 0.42 3.59 1.00
N ILE A 582 -0.89 3.60 1.31
CA ILE A 582 -1.74 4.80 1.36
C ILE A 582 -1.65 5.48 2.73
N ALA A 583 -1.64 4.71 3.82
CA ALA A 583 -1.72 5.24 5.19
C ALA A 583 -0.52 4.87 6.05
N SER A 584 0.09 5.85 6.72
CA SER A 584 1.17 5.64 7.70
C SER A 584 0.66 5.30 9.09
N LEU A 585 1.41 4.50 9.86
CA LEU A 585 1.12 4.28 11.27
C LEU A 585 1.76 5.37 12.15
N LYS A 586 1.02 5.86 13.14
CA LYS A 586 1.53 6.75 14.19
C LYS A 586 1.10 6.25 15.56
N SER A 587 1.85 6.65 16.58
CA SER A 587 1.47 6.47 17.99
C SER A 587 1.47 7.79 18.73
N ASP A 588 0.45 7.99 19.56
CA ASP A 588 0.34 9.10 20.51
C ASP A 588 -0.23 8.56 21.83
N LYS A 589 0.47 8.77 22.95
CA LYS A 589 0.07 8.30 24.30
C LYS A 589 -0.41 6.84 24.31
N ASP A 590 0.41 5.94 23.79
CA ASP A 590 0.16 4.50 23.63
C ASP A 590 -0.99 4.09 22.69
N LYS A 591 -1.76 5.05 22.15
CA LYS A 591 -2.73 4.79 21.09
C LYS A 591 -2.06 4.83 19.74
N LYS A 592 -2.22 3.76 18.97
CA LYS A 592 -1.76 3.66 17.60
C LYS A 592 -2.92 3.97 16.64
N PHE A 593 -2.68 4.78 15.62
CA PHE A 593 -3.69 5.20 14.62
C PHE A 593 -3.04 5.31 13.24
N TRP A 594 -3.85 5.25 12.18
CA TRP A 594 -3.40 5.46 10.80
C TRP A 594 -3.54 6.94 10.38
N GLN A 595 -2.69 7.36 9.46
CA GLN A 595 -2.64 8.74 8.97
C GLN A 595 -2.24 8.79 7.50
N VAL A 596 -3.09 9.41 6.68
CA VAL A 596 -2.79 9.75 5.27
C VAL A 596 -2.37 11.21 5.21
N LYS A 597 -1.11 11.44 4.84
CA LYS A 597 -0.49 12.78 4.73
C LYS A 597 0.42 12.94 3.52
N GLU A 598 0.87 11.84 2.92
CA GLU A 598 1.70 11.88 1.72
C GLU A 598 0.86 12.47 0.57
N PRO A 599 1.29 13.58 -0.07
CA PRO A 599 0.50 14.23 -1.11
C PRO A 599 0.10 13.29 -2.24
N LEU A 600 1.01 12.38 -2.63
CA LEU A 600 0.74 11.38 -3.66
C LEU A 600 -0.33 10.38 -3.22
N ALA A 601 -0.33 9.96 -1.95
CA ALA A 601 -1.37 9.08 -1.42
C ALA A 601 -2.75 9.74 -1.40
N ILE A 602 -2.81 11.03 -1.05
CA ILE A 602 -4.05 11.81 -1.09
C ILE A 602 -4.59 11.86 -2.52
N ASP A 603 -3.72 12.15 -3.49
CA ASP A 603 -4.09 12.20 -4.91
C ASP A 603 -4.62 10.85 -5.43
N VAL A 604 -3.93 9.76 -5.10
CA VAL A 604 -4.35 8.39 -5.47
C VAL A 604 -5.71 8.04 -4.86
N VAL A 605 -5.94 8.34 -3.57
CA VAL A 605 -7.24 8.10 -2.93
C VAL A 605 -8.33 8.87 -3.64
N LYS A 606 -8.09 10.14 -3.98
CA LYS A 606 -9.06 10.94 -4.72
C LYS A 606 -9.39 10.29 -6.05
N ILE A 607 -8.39 9.90 -6.84
CA ILE A 607 -8.57 9.30 -8.17
C ILE A 607 -9.36 7.99 -8.09
N VAL A 608 -8.91 7.04 -7.27
CA VAL A 608 -9.49 5.69 -7.22
C VAL A 608 -10.92 5.72 -6.71
N LEU A 609 -11.19 6.47 -5.65
CA LEU A 609 -12.52 6.53 -5.04
C LEU A 609 -13.48 7.50 -5.74
N HIS A 610 -12.99 8.39 -6.61
CA HIS A 610 -13.85 9.23 -7.45
C HIS A 610 -14.75 8.37 -8.35
N SER A 611 -14.25 7.23 -8.85
CA SER A 611 -15.03 6.25 -9.62
C SER A 611 -16.21 5.66 -8.85
N ARG A 612 -16.19 5.72 -7.51
CA ARG A 612 -17.19 5.13 -6.62
C ARG A 612 -18.21 6.14 -6.12
N TYR A 613 -17.77 7.34 -5.79
CA TYR A 613 -18.63 8.35 -5.17
C TYR A 613 -19.08 9.46 -6.11
N ASN A 614 -18.52 9.56 -7.33
CA ASN A 614 -18.78 10.59 -8.35
C ASN A 614 -18.46 12.04 -7.94
N LYS A 615 -18.90 12.47 -6.76
CA LYS A 615 -18.62 13.76 -6.14
C LYS A 615 -18.23 13.54 -4.68
N PRO A 616 -17.33 14.37 -4.12
CA PRO A 616 -16.96 14.26 -2.72
C PRO A 616 -18.11 14.65 -1.77
N THR A 617 -19.03 15.50 -2.22
CA THR A 617 -20.19 15.98 -1.44
C THR A 617 -21.15 14.87 -1.03
N GLU A 618 -21.42 13.90 -1.90
CA GLU A 618 -22.39 12.83 -1.63
C GLU A 618 -22.05 11.99 -0.39
N PRO A 619 -20.85 11.35 -0.29
CA PRO A 619 -20.49 10.59 0.90
C PRO A 619 -20.36 11.46 2.16
N LEU A 620 -19.96 12.73 2.02
CA LEU A 620 -19.94 13.67 3.13
C LEU A 620 -21.35 13.90 3.69
N ILE A 621 -22.31 14.22 2.82
CA ILE A 621 -23.72 14.46 3.18
C ILE A 621 -24.31 13.20 3.82
N GLU A 622 -24.09 12.02 3.22
CA GLU A 622 -24.55 10.74 3.76
C GLU A 622 -24.03 10.51 5.19
N LYS A 623 -22.72 10.72 5.42
CA LYS A 623 -22.10 10.59 6.74
C LYS A 623 -22.69 11.58 7.75
N LEU A 624 -22.79 12.86 7.39
CA LEU A 624 -23.27 13.91 8.30
C LEU A 624 -24.75 13.73 8.65
N LEU A 625 -25.59 13.34 7.69
CA LEU A 625 -27.00 13.03 7.94
C LEU A 625 -27.16 11.80 8.84
N TYR A 626 -26.35 10.75 8.62
CA TYR A 626 -26.33 9.59 9.51
C TYR A 626 -25.96 9.99 10.94
N GLU A 627 -24.90 10.79 11.12
CA GLU A 627 -24.51 11.30 12.43
C GLU A 627 -25.63 12.16 13.05
N LEU A 628 -26.22 13.08 12.28
CA LEU A 628 -27.32 13.92 12.76
C LEU A 628 -28.57 13.12 13.13
N ARG A 629 -28.84 12.00 12.46
CA ARG A 629 -29.94 11.08 12.82
C ARG A 629 -29.70 10.37 14.15
N GLN A 630 -28.45 10.10 14.52
CA GLN A 630 -28.08 9.51 15.82
C GLN A 630 -28.07 10.54 16.97
N SER A 631 -28.57 11.76 16.73
CA SER A 631 -28.37 12.90 17.62
C SER A 631 -29.07 12.87 18.97
N ALA A 632 -29.78 11.79 19.32
CA ALA A 632 -30.26 11.54 20.68
C ALA A 632 -29.13 11.59 21.73
N TYR A 633 -27.88 11.32 21.32
CA TYR A 633 -26.71 11.27 22.21
C TYR A 633 -25.77 12.48 22.07
N TYR A 634 -26.11 13.50 21.27
CA TYR A 634 -25.24 14.65 21.01
C TYR A 634 -25.70 15.93 21.75
N SER A 635 -24.73 16.76 22.14
CA SER A 635 -25.00 18.10 22.65
C SER A 635 -25.56 19.01 21.54
N ASN A 636 -26.34 20.04 21.90
CA ASN A 636 -26.85 21.02 20.93
C ASN A 636 -25.71 21.69 20.11
N THR A 637 -24.56 21.90 20.74
CA THR A 637 -23.36 22.42 20.08
C THR A 637 -22.85 21.46 19.00
N SER A 638 -22.81 20.16 19.29
CA SER A 638 -22.41 19.13 18.32
C SER A 638 -23.38 19.07 17.13
N LYS A 639 -24.69 19.17 17.37
CA LYS A 639 -25.70 19.22 16.30
C LYS A 639 -25.51 20.44 15.40
N GLY A 640 -25.26 21.61 16.00
CA GLY A 640 -24.96 22.84 15.26
C GLY A 640 -23.71 22.73 14.38
N PHE A 641 -22.64 22.12 14.88
CA PHE A 641 -21.43 21.89 14.07
C PHE A 641 -21.69 20.97 12.86
N ILE A 642 -22.44 19.87 13.05
CA ILE A 642 -22.80 18.98 11.94
C ILE A 642 -23.66 19.72 10.90
N TRP A 643 -24.61 20.55 11.36
CA TRP A 643 -25.43 21.39 10.50
C TRP A 643 -24.61 22.36 9.64
N GLU A 644 -23.64 23.06 10.23
CA GLU A 644 -22.73 23.96 9.52
C GLU A 644 -21.99 23.24 8.37
N TYR A 645 -21.42 22.05 8.64
CA TYR A 645 -20.72 21.29 7.60
C TYR A 645 -21.65 20.73 6.53
N LEU A 646 -22.89 20.40 6.90
CA LEU A 646 -23.88 19.88 5.97
C LEU A 646 -24.27 20.95 4.93
N VAL A 647 -24.56 22.18 5.37
CA VAL A 647 -24.90 23.27 4.46
C VAL A 647 -23.70 23.71 3.62
N ILE A 648 -22.50 23.78 4.21
CA ILE A 648 -21.27 24.10 3.45
C ILE A 648 -20.98 23.02 2.39
N GLY A 649 -21.08 21.75 2.76
CA GLY A 649 -20.83 20.63 1.85
C GLY A 649 -21.79 20.66 0.66
N ARG A 650 -23.07 20.94 0.89
CA ARG A 650 -24.10 21.00 -0.16
C ARG A 650 -23.91 22.18 -1.11
N LEU A 651 -23.28 23.27 -0.68
CA LEU A 651 -23.02 24.44 -1.53
C LEU A 651 -22.17 24.11 -2.77
N MET A 652 -21.30 23.10 -2.68
CA MET A 652 -20.43 22.72 -3.81
C MET A 652 -21.18 22.05 -4.95
N ASP A 653 -22.40 21.55 -4.72
CA ASP A 653 -23.22 21.00 -5.79
C ASP A 653 -23.71 22.09 -6.77
N PHE A 654 -23.57 23.36 -6.39
CA PHE A 654 -23.85 24.55 -7.21
C PHE A 654 -22.59 25.11 -7.89
N ASN A 655 -21.44 24.40 -7.83
CA ASN A 655 -20.24 24.82 -8.54
C ASN A 655 -20.48 24.97 -10.05
N GLY A 656 -19.91 26.01 -10.63
CA GLY A 656 -20.09 26.39 -12.05
C GLY A 656 -21.28 27.31 -12.29
N LYS A 657 -22.16 27.52 -11.31
CA LYS A 657 -23.25 28.50 -11.39
C LYS A 657 -22.78 29.88 -10.94
N THR A 658 -23.35 30.90 -11.56
CA THR A 658 -23.26 32.28 -11.08
C THR A 658 -24.08 32.46 -9.81
N VAL A 659 -23.77 33.49 -9.02
CA VAL A 659 -24.56 33.85 -7.84
C VAL A 659 -26.02 34.14 -8.23
N SER A 660 -26.25 34.76 -9.39
CA SER A 660 -27.60 35.01 -9.88
C SER A 660 -28.37 33.72 -10.19
N GLU A 661 -27.75 32.78 -10.91
CA GLU A 661 -28.36 31.47 -11.19
C GLU A 661 -28.66 30.69 -9.91
N PHE A 662 -27.73 30.70 -8.95
CA PHE A 662 -27.93 30.05 -7.65
C PHE A 662 -29.13 30.63 -6.90
N VAL A 663 -29.24 31.96 -6.80
CA VAL A 663 -30.35 32.60 -6.09
C VAL A 663 -31.70 32.31 -6.77
N ASN A 664 -31.74 32.34 -8.11
CA ASN A 664 -32.94 32.01 -8.88
C ASN A 664 -33.36 30.55 -8.71
N GLU A 665 -32.42 29.62 -8.60
CA GLU A 665 -32.73 28.21 -8.35
C GLU A 665 -33.38 27.98 -6.98
N ILE A 666 -32.97 28.73 -5.96
CA ILE A 666 -33.50 28.58 -4.60
C ILE A 666 -34.87 29.26 -4.45
N TYR A 667 -35.06 30.45 -5.01
CA TYR A 667 -36.28 31.24 -4.77
C TYR A 667 -37.19 31.42 -5.99
N GLY A 668 -36.82 30.91 -7.17
CA GLY A 668 -37.57 31.09 -8.42
C GLY A 668 -37.49 32.51 -9.00
N ASP A 669 -38.14 32.75 -10.14
CA ASP A 669 -37.93 33.93 -10.99
C ASP A 669 -38.44 35.28 -10.43
N ASN A 670 -39.17 35.29 -9.31
CA ASN A 670 -39.76 36.52 -8.72
C ASN A 670 -38.82 37.27 -7.77
N GLN A 671 -37.51 37.28 -8.05
CA GLN A 671 -36.48 37.82 -7.16
C GLN A 671 -36.29 39.33 -7.24
N PRO A 672 -35.72 39.94 -6.18
CA PRO A 672 -35.29 41.33 -6.17
C PRO A 672 -34.19 41.58 -7.22
N HIS A 673 -34.07 42.84 -7.67
CA HIS A 673 -33.00 43.28 -8.54
C HIS A 673 -31.63 42.93 -7.94
N MET A 674 -30.89 42.06 -8.63
CA MET A 674 -29.56 41.63 -8.20
C MET A 674 -28.50 42.63 -8.70
N PRO A 675 -27.42 42.89 -7.94
CA PRO A 675 -26.30 43.69 -8.42
C PRO A 675 -25.60 43.03 -9.62
N ASP A 676 -25.02 43.84 -10.51
CA ASP A 676 -24.35 43.37 -11.74
C ASP A 676 -23.28 42.29 -11.48
N TRP A 677 -22.53 42.41 -10.38
CA TRP A 677 -21.48 41.46 -10.02
C TRP A 677 -22.00 40.03 -9.84
N ALA A 678 -23.28 39.85 -9.48
CA ALA A 678 -23.88 38.55 -9.24
C ALA A 678 -24.01 37.69 -10.51
N GLY A 679 -24.06 38.31 -11.69
CA GLY A 679 -24.06 37.61 -12.98
C GLY A 679 -22.68 37.14 -13.42
N GLU A 680 -21.61 37.70 -12.86
CA GLU A 680 -20.22 37.35 -13.16
C GLU A 680 -19.59 36.45 -12.09
N ALA A 681 -20.10 36.53 -10.86
CA ALA A 681 -19.58 35.80 -9.71
C ALA A 681 -19.93 34.30 -9.77
N ILE A 682 -18.94 33.46 -10.11
CA ILE A 682 -19.11 32.00 -10.17
C ILE A 682 -18.78 31.34 -8.82
N ILE A 683 -19.70 30.50 -8.32
CA ILE A 683 -19.43 29.59 -7.20
C ILE A 683 -18.55 28.45 -7.73
N ASP A 684 -17.39 28.23 -7.12
CA ASP A 684 -16.49 27.14 -7.49
C ASP A 684 -15.56 26.82 -6.31
N ILE A 685 -16.11 26.00 -5.41
CA ILE A 685 -15.54 25.59 -4.14
C ILE A 685 -15.10 24.13 -4.27
N GLU A 686 -13.80 23.87 -4.23
CA GLU A 686 -13.26 22.51 -4.26
C GLU A 686 -13.37 21.82 -2.89
N SER A 687 -13.25 22.59 -1.80
CA SER A 687 -13.17 22.07 -0.43
C SER A 687 -13.38 23.16 0.62
N TYR A 688 -13.50 22.78 1.89
CA TYR A 688 -13.55 23.69 3.03
C TYR A 688 -12.65 23.23 4.18
N GLY A 689 -12.28 24.17 5.06
CA GLY A 689 -11.72 23.82 6.36
C GLY A 689 -11.31 25.00 7.23
N ASN A 690 -10.76 24.69 8.39
CA ASN A 690 -10.38 25.65 9.41
C ASN A 690 -8.89 26.04 9.36
N LEU A 691 -8.45 26.93 10.24
CA LEU A 691 -7.05 27.39 10.31
C LEU A 691 -6.05 26.23 10.40
N GLN A 692 -6.37 25.19 11.17
CA GLN A 692 -5.49 24.03 11.32
C GLN A 692 -5.31 23.29 10.00
N MET A 693 -6.34 23.23 9.14
CA MET A 693 -6.23 22.69 7.79
C MET A 693 -5.33 23.57 6.93
N PHE A 694 -5.64 24.86 6.84
CA PHE A 694 -4.87 25.79 5.98
C PHE A 694 -3.39 25.80 6.37
N SER A 695 -3.09 25.69 7.67
CA SER A 695 -1.72 25.56 8.20
C SER A 695 -0.95 24.31 7.70
N ARG A 696 -1.65 23.28 7.22
CA ARG A 696 -1.02 22.10 6.59
C ARG A 696 -0.65 22.35 5.13
N LEU A 697 -1.40 23.21 4.44
CA LEU A 697 -1.11 23.65 3.07
C LEU A 697 0.00 24.71 3.06
N ASP A 698 0.02 25.56 4.09
CA ASP A 698 1.11 26.48 4.35
C ASP A 698 1.31 26.71 5.85
N ALA A 699 2.44 26.22 6.37
CA ALA A 699 2.79 26.34 7.79
C ALA A 699 3.02 27.79 8.26
N LYS A 700 3.06 28.77 7.36
CA LYS A 700 3.15 30.19 7.70
C LYS A 700 1.84 30.77 8.22
N LEU A 701 0.71 30.11 7.97
CA LEU A 701 -0.61 30.57 8.41
C LEU A 701 -0.77 30.32 9.90
N LYS A 702 -0.96 31.39 10.69
CA LYS A 702 -0.97 31.33 12.16
C LYS A 702 -2.29 31.77 12.77
N ASP A 703 -3.09 32.55 12.05
CA ASP A 703 -4.44 32.92 12.47
C ASP A 703 -5.41 33.13 11.28
N ASP A 704 -6.68 33.42 11.61
CA ASP A 704 -7.77 33.58 10.64
C ASP A 704 -7.51 34.69 9.60
N VAL A 705 -6.76 35.74 9.95
CA VAL A 705 -6.44 36.84 9.02
C VAL A 705 -5.40 36.39 8.00
N ASP A 706 -4.44 35.56 8.38
CA ASP A 706 -3.44 35.01 7.44
C ASP A 706 -4.13 34.15 6.36
N VAL A 707 -5.16 33.39 6.74
CA VAL A 707 -5.95 32.59 5.81
C VAL A 707 -6.72 33.49 4.85
N ILE A 708 -7.40 34.53 5.35
CA ILE A 708 -8.14 35.50 4.52
C ILE A 708 -7.19 36.23 3.55
N GLU A 709 -6.00 36.61 4.02
CA GLU A 709 -4.96 37.19 3.16
C GLU A 709 -4.57 36.20 2.06
N SER A 710 -4.31 34.94 2.41
CA SER A 710 -3.97 33.91 1.42
C SER A 710 -5.08 33.68 0.40
N LEU A 711 -6.36 33.70 0.82
CA LEU A 711 -7.52 33.64 -0.08
C LEU A 711 -7.57 34.83 -1.05
N LEU A 712 -7.04 36.00 -0.68
CA LEU A 712 -7.00 37.18 -1.54
C LEU A 712 -5.79 37.19 -2.48
N TYR A 713 -4.60 36.79 -2.00
CA TYR A 713 -3.36 36.98 -2.75
C TYR A 713 -2.90 35.72 -3.50
N GLU A 714 -3.23 34.51 -3.03
CA GLU A 714 -2.66 33.28 -3.56
C GLU A 714 -3.69 32.46 -4.34
N SER A 715 -3.40 32.21 -5.62
CA SER A 715 -4.30 31.49 -6.53
C SER A 715 -4.69 30.09 -6.04
N ARG A 716 -3.76 29.39 -5.38
CA ARG A 716 -4.00 28.04 -4.86
C ARG A 716 -5.10 27.99 -3.82
N PHE A 717 -5.37 29.09 -3.10
CA PHE A 717 -6.36 29.11 -2.02
C PHE A 717 -7.76 29.55 -2.47
N LEU A 718 -7.91 30.19 -3.65
CA LEU A 718 -9.17 30.76 -4.14
C LEU A 718 -10.35 29.78 -4.28
N LYS A 719 -10.07 28.48 -4.31
CA LYS A 719 -11.05 27.39 -4.44
C LYS A 719 -11.49 26.81 -3.10
N TYR A 720 -11.03 27.37 -1.97
CA TYR A 720 -11.35 26.86 -0.65
C TYR A 720 -12.29 27.78 0.11
N MET A 721 -13.23 27.17 0.83
CA MET A 721 -14.06 27.86 1.80
C MET A 721 -13.44 27.76 3.20
N PHE A 722 -13.25 28.90 3.84
CA PHE A 722 -12.68 28.99 5.17
C PHE A 722 -13.78 28.93 6.24
N LYS A 723 -13.65 27.98 7.17
CA LYS A 723 -14.42 27.91 8.40
C LYS A 723 -13.63 28.61 9.51
N PRO A 724 -13.98 29.86 9.88
CA PRO A 724 -13.18 30.58 10.86
C PRO A 724 -13.42 30.10 12.29
N GLY A 725 -12.51 30.47 13.20
CA GLY A 725 -12.71 30.23 14.63
C GLY A 725 -13.80 31.13 15.25
N HIS A 726 -14.20 30.80 16.48
CA HIS A 726 -15.26 31.47 17.26
C HIS A 726 -15.15 33.01 17.45
N LEU A 727 -14.00 33.61 17.11
CA LEU A 727 -13.79 35.06 17.19
C LEU A 727 -14.25 35.81 15.93
N VAL A 728 -14.53 35.08 14.85
CA VAL A 728 -15.12 35.56 13.60
C VAL A 728 -16.53 34.98 13.52
N ARG A 729 -17.47 35.77 13.00
CA ARG A 729 -18.90 35.48 13.12
C ARG A 729 -19.50 34.63 12.01
N PRO A 730 -19.17 34.84 10.72
CA PRO A 730 -19.68 33.95 9.69
C PRO A 730 -19.19 32.54 10.02
N ASP A 731 -20.07 31.56 9.95
CA ASP A 731 -19.72 30.15 10.13
C ASP A 731 -18.91 29.62 8.92
N GLY A 732 -18.94 30.35 7.79
CA GLY A 732 -18.08 30.12 6.65
C GLY A 732 -17.82 31.38 5.81
N ILE A 733 -16.65 31.44 5.21
CA ILE A 733 -16.15 32.55 4.38
C ILE A 733 -15.56 31.97 3.09
N TYR A 734 -16.04 32.42 1.95
CA TYR A 734 -15.43 32.15 0.65
C TYR A 734 -15.16 33.46 -0.07
N ILE A 735 -14.00 33.54 -0.74
CA ILE A 735 -13.52 34.74 -1.42
C ILE A 735 -13.08 34.33 -2.81
N ARG A 736 -13.58 35.02 -3.84
CA ARG A 736 -13.16 34.79 -5.22
C ARG A 736 -12.96 36.11 -5.95
N LYS A 737 -11.93 36.14 -6.77
CA LYS A 737 -11.64 37.27 -7.66
C LYS A 737 -12.61 37.30 -8.83
N LEU A 738 -13.08 38.49 -9.17
CA LEU A 738 -13.76 38.76 -10.44
C LEU A 738 -12.74 39.19 -11.49
N ASP A 739 -11.73 39.97 -11.07
CA ASP A 739 -10.63 40.40 -11.92
C ASP A 739 -9.32 40.54 -11.10
N ARG A 740 -8.32 41.27 -11.63
CA ARG A 740 -7.02 41.46 -10.96
C ARG A 740 -7.09 42.25 -9.65
N VAL A 741 -8.07 43.12 -9.49
CA VAL A 741 -8.20 44.08 -8.37
C VAL A 741 -9.54 44.01 -7.66
N THR A 742 -10.51 43.23 -8.14
CA THR A 742 -11.84 43.11 -7.54
C THR A 742 -12.20 41.68 -7.16
N TYR A 743 -12.97 41.55 -6.09
CA TYR A 743 -13.41 40.26 -5.55
C TYR A 743 -14.84 40.35 -4.99
N TRP A 744 -15.44 39.21 -4.73
CA TRP A 744 -16.70 39.08 -4.00
C TRP A 744 -16.55 38.07 -2.87
N THR A 745 -17.49 38.11 -1.92
CA THR A 745 -17.48 37.19 -0.78
C THR A 745 -18.77 36.39 -0.68
N LEU A 746 -18.68 35.15 -0.22
CA LEU A 746 -19.81 34.34 0.21
C LEU A 746 -19.67 34.08 1.71
N LEU A 747 -20.71 34.44 2.47
CA LEU A 747 -20.69 34.45 3.93
C LEU A 747 -21.90 33.68 4.44
N ILE A 748 -21.64 32.68 5.30
CA ILE A 748 -22.69 31.78 5.80
C ILE A 748 -22.96 32.05 7.29
N SER A 749 -24.23 32.07 7.67
CA SER A 749 -24.71 31.79 9.04
C SER A 749 -25.58 30.53 8.98
N ALA A 750 -25.28 29.54 9.81
CA ALA A 750 -26.04 28.30 9.90
C ALA A 750 -26.48 28.07 11.35
N LYS A 751 -27.79 28.13 11.61
CA LYS A 751 -28.35 28.04 12.96
C LYS A 751 -29.59 27.14 13.00
N MET A 752 -29.61 26.24 13.99
CA MET A 752 -30.79 25.44 14.34
C MET A 752 -31.34 25.96 15.66
N TYR A 753 -32.58 26.42 15.64
CA TYR A 753 -33.32 26.91 16.80
C TYR A 753 -34.52 25.99 17.08
N THR A 754 -35.07 26.08 18.29
CA THR A 754 -36.34 25.41 18.64
C THR A 754 -37.53 26.12 18.01
N ASP A 755 -37.45 27.45 17.90
CA ASP A 755 -38.51 28.33 17.44
C ASP A 755 -38.01 29.26 16.34
N LYS A 756 -38.93 29.89 15.62
CA LYS A 756 -38.58 30.88 14.59
C LYS A 756 -37.82 32.07 15.22
N LEU A 757 -36.76 32.50 14.54
CA LEU A 757 -35.94 33.65 14.96
C LEU A 757 -36.78 34.94 14.88
N SER A 758 -36.78 35.77 15.92
CA SER A 758 -37.61 36.98 15.99
C SER A 758 -36.91 38.15 16.68
N GLY A 759 -37.44 39.37 16.49
CA GLY A 759 -36.96 40.56 17.18
C GLY A 759 -35.48 40.88 16.95
N THR A 760 -34.77 41.21 18.02
CA THR A 760 -33.37 41.63 17.98
C THR A 760 -32.44 40.53 17.48
N ASP A 761 -32.82 39.26 17.64
CA ASP A 761 -31.99 38.12 17.26
C ASP A 761 -31.85 38.00 15.73
N VAL A 762 -32.86 38.45 14.96
CA VAL A 762 -32.78 38.51 13.49
C VAL A 762 -31.73 39.53 13.06
N ASN A 763 -31.68 40.68 13.73
CA ASN A 763 -30.68 41.71 13.43
C ASN A 763 -29.26 41.27 13.82
N ASP A 764 -29.12 40.56 14.93
CA ASP A 764 -27.83 40.02 15.38
C ASP A 764 -27.33 38.90 14.45
N ASP A 765 -28.22 38.04 13.97
CA ASP A 765 -27.91 37.02 12.96
C ASP A 765 -27.57 37.65 11.62
N LYS A 766 -28.38 38.59 11.11
CA LYS A 766 -28.06 39.39 9.92
C LYS A 766 -26.65 39.98 10.01
N ARG A 767 -26.30 40.63 11.12
CA ARG A 767 -24.96 41.23 11.34
C ARG A 767 -23.83 40.19 11.38
N SER A 768 -24.12 38.92 11.63
CA SER A 768 -23.10 37.87 11.71
C SER A 768 -22.38 37.64 10.38
N THR A 769 -23.07 37.84 9.26
CA THR A 769 -22.55 37.68 7.89
C THR A 769 -22.16 39.00 7.24
N ASN A 770 -22.12 40.12 7.97
CA ASN A 770 -21.71 41.40 7.40
C ASN A 770 -20.17 41.48 7.32
N TRP A 771 -19.63 41.60 6.10
CA TRP A 771 -18.18 41.62 5.86
C TRP A 771 -17.44 42.71 6.65
N ASN A 772 -18.05 43.88 6.78
CA ASN A 772 -17.44 45.02 7.48
C ASN A 772 -17.41 44.80 9.00
N LEU A 773 -18.34 43.99 9.53
CA LEU A 773 -18.48 43.68 10.94
C LEU A 773 -17.73 42.41 11.37
N LEU A 774 -16.88 41.82 10.52
CA LEU A 774 -15.95 40.78 10.96
C LEU A 774 -15.19 41.26 12.21
N TYR A 775 -15.05 40.36 13.19
CA TYR A 775 -14.46 40.63 14.51
C TYR A 775 -15.25 41.55 15.46
N HIS A 776 -16.51 41.91 15.18
CA HIS A 776 -17.38 42.64 16.12
C HIS A 776 -18.14 41.68 17.06
N LYS A 777 -18.86 42.23 18.06
CA LYS A 777 -19.81 41.53 18.96
C LYS A 777 -21.20 41.38 18.32
N LYS A 778 -22.10 40.58 18.94
CA LYS A 778 -23.41 40.14 18.37
C LYS A 778 -24.27 41.32 17.95
N ASN A 779 -24.35 42.27 18.85
CA ASN A 779 -24.97 43.58 18.71
C ASN A 779 -24.26 44.57 17.75
N GLY A 780 -23.19 44.17 17.04
CA GLY A 780 -22.45 45.03 16.12
C GLY A 780 -21.38 45.92 16.76
N GLU A 781 -21.24 45.94 18.09
CA GLU A 781 -20.19 46.72 18.76
C GLU A 781 -18.79 46.16 18.50
N ALA A 782 -17.77 47.03 18.54
CA ALA A 782 -16.39 46.59 18.45
C ALA A 782 -16.05 45.59 19.57
N ASN A 783 -15.31 44.52 19.22
CA ASN A 783 -14.79 43.58 20.20
C ASN A 783 -13.36 43.98 20.61
N PRO A 784 -13.14 44.45 21.85
CA PRO A 784 -11.82 44.93 22.25
C PRO A 784 -10.70 43.89 22.14
N LYS A 785 -11.06 42.61 22.28
CA LYS A 785 -10.11 41.49 22.16
C LYS A 785 -9.62 41.28 20.72
N CYS A 786 -10.32 41.84 19.73
CA CYS A 786 -10.03 41.62 18.31
C CYS A 786 -9.53 42.86 17.57
N TYR A 787 -9.31 44.01 18.24
CA TYR A 787 -8.87 45.25 17.58
C TYR A 787 -7.66 45.07 16.66
N LYS A 788 -6.63 44.34 17.12
CA LYS A 788 -5.43 44.08 16.33
C LYS A 788 -5.73 43.25 15.07
N LYS A 789 -6.54 42.19 15.21
CA LYS A 789 -6.97 41.35 14.08
C LYS A 789 -7.84 42.13 13.08
N LYS A 790 -8.78 42.95 13.57
CA LYS A 790 -9.63 43.78 12.71
C LYS A 790 -8.82 44.84 11.96
N LYS A 791 -7.87 45.49 12.61
CA LYS A 791 -6.96 46.43 11.93
C LYS A 791 -6.18 45.73 10.82
N ARG A 792 -5.57 44.57 11.12
CA ARG A 792 -4.80 43.80 10.13
C ARG A 792 -5.68 43.32 8.96
N LEU A 793 -6.89 42.86 9.23
CA LEU A 793 -7.86 42.49 8.19
C LEU A 793 -8.19 43.69 7.28
N ASN A 794 -8.45 44.87 7.86
CA ASN A 794 -8.73 46.07 7.09
C ASN A 794 -7.52 46.46 6.22
N ASP A 795 -6.31 46.39 6.77
CA ASP A 795 -5.07 46.65 6.01
C ASP A 795 -4.93 45.68 4.83
N VAL A 796 -5.23 44.39 5.03
CA VAL A 796 -5.19 43.36 3.98
C VAL A 796 -6.25 43.61 2.88
N CYS A 797 -7.50 43.89 3.28
CA CYS A 797 -8.63 44.01 2.35
C CYS A 797 -8.67 45.34 1.59
N HIS A 798 -8.09 46.42 2.11
CA HIS A 798 -8.17 47.77 1.51
C HIS A 798 -6.89 48.23 0.81
N LYS A 799 -5.84 47.41 0.82
CA LYS A 799 -4.56 47.79 0.21
C LYS A 799 -4.57 47.66 -1.32
N ASP A 800 -4.85 46.45 -1.82
CA ASP A 800 -4.66 46.11 -3.23
C ASP A 800 -5.97 45.65 -3.92
N PHE A 801 -7.08 45.50 -3.19
CA PHE A 801 -8.32 44.93 -3.70
C PHE A 801 -9.58 45.72 -3.32
N THR A 802 -10.65 45.55 -4.10
CA THR A 802 -11.98 46.13 -3.83
C THR A 802 -13.06 45.04 -3.84
N CYS A 803 -13.81 44.91 -2.73
CA CYS A 803 -14.97 44.02 -2.66
C CYS A 803 -16.16 44.62 -3.43
N LYS A 804 -16.73 43.88 -4.39
CA LYS A 804 -17.91 44.32 -5.17
C LYS A 804 -19.23 44.10 -4.46
N GLY A 805 -19.29 43.10 -3.58
CA GLY A 805 -20.45 42.75 -2.77
C GLY A 805 -20.31 41.37 -2.16
N SER A 806 -21.30 41.00 -1.35
CA SER A 806 -21.33 39.74 -0.64
C SER A 806 -22.63 38.97 -0.91
N LEU A 807 -22.53 37.66 -1.16
CA LEU A 807 -23.66 36.75 -1.02
C LEU A 807 -23.69 36.27 0.43
N ARG A 808 -24.77 36.59 1.14
CA ARG A 808 -24.93 36.34 2.58
C ARG A 808 -26.08 35.36 2.79
N ILE A 809 -25.74 34.12 3.10
CA ILE A 809 -26.69 33.01 3.21
C ILE A 809 -26.93 32.70 4.69
N HIS A 810 -28.18 32.77 5.10
CA HIS A 810 -28.64 32.49 6.45
C HIS A 810 -29.49 31.21 6.42
N TYR A 811 -28.89 30.09 6.80
CA TYR A 811 -29.58 28.82 6.97
C TYR A 811 -30.19 28.76 8.37
N ILE A 812 -31.43 29.24 8.49
CA ILE A 812 -32.13 29.40 9.77
C ILE A 812 -33.26 28.39 9.83
N PHE A 813 -33.12 27.40 10.70
CA PHE A 813 -34.12 26.35 10.91
C PHE A 813 -34.82 26.56 12.27
N PRO A 814 -36.17 26.64 12.37
CA PRO A 814 -37.16 26.42 11.30
C PRO A 814 -37.40 27.63 10.37
N GLY A 815 -36.97 28.84 10.75
CA GLY A 815 -37.08 30.03 9.91
C GLY A 815 -37.07 31.34 10.69
N VAL A 816 -37.43 32.44 10.03
CA VAL A 816 -37.58 33.77 10.63
C VAL A 816 -39.06 34.08 10.83
N ALA A 817 -39.44 34.63 11.98
CA ALA A 817 -40.80 35.02 12.28
C ALA A 817 -41.21 36.26 11.46
N GLN A 818 -42.45 36.29 10.95
CA GLN A 818 -42.99 37.48 10.31
C GLN A 818 -43.35 38.52 11.37
N GLU A 819 -42.71 39.70 11.34
CA GLU A 819 -43.14 40.83 12.16
C GLU A 819 -44.26 41.62 11.49
N CYS A 820 -45.46 41.57 12.07
CA CYS A 820 -46.57 42.46 11.72
C CYS A 820 -46.40 43.81 12.43
N THR A 821 -45.76 44.79 11.80
CA THR A 821 -45.76 46.17 12.30
C THR A 821 -46.85 46.98 11.60
N SER A 822 -47.83 47.45 12.38
CA SER A 822 -49.04 48.15 11.91
C SER A 822 -48.88 49.63 11.58
N ASN A 823 -47.65 50.18 11.46
CA ASN A 823 -47.42 51.55 11.00
C ASN A 823 -46.10 51.67 10.22
N GLN A 824 -46.12 52.40 9.11
CA GLN A 824 -45.08 52.46 8.06
C GLN A 824 -43.75 53.14 8.50
N SER A 825 -42.64 52.78 7.81
CA SER A 825 -41.49 53.60 7.35
C SER A 825 -40.07 53.05 7.59
N GLU A 826 -39.91 51.86 8.16
CA GLU A 826 -38.65 51.08 8.12
C GLU A 826 -38.88 49.73 7.42
N PRO A 827 -37.89 49.15 6.72
CA PRO A 827 -38.07 47.86 6.07
C PRO A 827 -38.39 46.82 7.14
N SER A 828 -39.62 46.31 7.09
CA SER A 828 -40.09 45.13 7.82
C SER A 828 -38.98 44.08 7.90
N ILE A 829 -38.70 43.54 9.09
CA ILE A 829 -37.75 42.45 9.31
C ILE A 829 -38.23 41.26 8.46
N LYS A 830 -37.72 41.17 7.24
CA LYS A 830 -38.16 40.21 6.23
C LYS A 830 -37.14 39.09 6.18
N GLY A 831 -37.58 37.88 6.53
CA GLY A 831 -37.01 36.67 5.94
C GLY A 831 -37.14 36.71 4.41
N GLY A 832 -36.55 35.73 3.73
CA GLY A 832 -36.50 35.67 2.26
C GLY A 832 -35.20 36.23 1.66
N CYS A 833 -35.25 36.61 0.38
CA CYS A 833 -34.10 37.11 -0.39
C CYS A 833 -34.26 38.61 -0.72
N TYR A 834 -33.21 39.41 -0.52
CA TYR A 834 -33.17 40.85 -0.85
C TYR A 834 -31.76 41.40 -0.99
N THR A 835 -31.65 42.56 -1.65
CA THR A 835 -30.38 43.27 -1.86
C THR A 835 -30.27 44.46 -0.90
N GLU A 836 -29.12 44.62 -0.23
CA GLU A 836 -28.82 45.75 0.66
C GLU A 836 -27.34 46.14 0.53
N ASN A 837 -27.03 47.40 0.18
CA ASN A 837 -25.65 47.91 0.06
C ASN A 837 -24.74 47.04 -0.85
N ASN A 838 -25.23 46.60 -2.01
CA ASN A 838 -24.59 45.64 -2.93
C ASN A 838 -24.40 44.21 -2.41
N ASP A 839 -24.84 43.90 -1.20
CA ASP A 839 -24.93 42.52 -0.71
C ASP A 839 -26.28 41.91 -1.11
N ILE A 840 -26.26 40.62 -1.46
CA ILE A 840 -27.47 39.79 -1.57
C ILE A 840 -27.61 39.03 -0.25
N ILE A 841 -28.71 39.24 0.47
CA ILE A 841 -29.00 38.57 1.74
C ILE A 841 -30.16 37.60 1.49
N MET A 842 -29.96 36.34 1.84
CA MET A 842 -30.96 35.29 1.65
C MET A 842 -31.11 34.43 2.91
N TYR A 843 -32.36 34.11 3.27
CA TYR A 843 -32.72 33.21 4.37
C TYR A 843 -33.30 31.90 3.85
N ILE A 844 -32.54 30.82 3.95
CA ILE A 844 -32.99 29.48 3.60
C ILE A 844 -33.59 28.86 4.88
N ASP A 845 -34.91 28.79 4.91
CA ASP A 845 -35.71 28.23 6.01
C ASP A 845 -36.22 26.82 5.68
N GLU A 846 -37.06 26.26 6.55
CA GLU A 846 -37.62 24.92 6.40
C GLU A 846 -38.35 24.69 5.06
N GLU A 847 -39.03 25.72 4.55
CA GLU A 847 -39.81 25.63 3.31
C GLU A 847 -38.88 25.59 2.09
N LEU A 848 -37.75 26.30 2.16
CA LEU A 848 -36.77 26.38 1.08
C LEU A 848 -35.72 25.26 1.11
N LEU A 849 -35.69 24.42 2.16
CA LEU A 849 -34.75 23.30 2.24
C LEU A 849 -34.88 22.33 1.06
N GLU A 850 -36.08 22.15 0.50
CA GLU A 850 -36.32 21.24 -0.64
C GLU A 850 -35.68 21.75 -1.94
N HIS A 851 -35.39 23.05 -2.03
CA HIS A 851 -34.64 23.64 -3.15
C HIS A 851 -33.13 23.48 -2.99
N TYR A 852 -32.66 23.26 -1.75
CA TYR A 852 -31.24 23.14 -1.44
C TYR A 852 -30.78 21.69 -1.26
N PHE A 853 -31.60 20.84 -0.65
CA PHE A 853 -31.34 19.43 -0.34
C PHE A 853 -32.21 18.48 -1.18
N LYS A 854 -31.79 17.22 -1.32
CA LYS A 854 -32.66 16.18 -1.90
C LYS A 854 -33.85 15.97 -0.95
N ARG A 855 -35.03 15.66 -1.51
CA ARG A 855 -36.28 15.48 -0.73
C ARG A 855 -36.13 14.49 0.44
N GLU A 856 -35.41 13.39 0.23
CA GLU A 856 -35.15 12.36 1.25
C GLU A 856 -34.34 12.90 2.45
N ASP A 857 -33.40 13.82 2.20
CA ASP A 857 -32.57 14.44 3.24
C ASP A 857 -33.38 15.45 4.06
N VAL A 858 -34.28 16.18 3.41
CA VAL A 858 -35.17 17.17 4.07
C VAL A 858 -36.07 16.49 5.11
N ASP A 859 -36.62 15.32 4.79
CA ASP A 859 -37.45 14.56 5.74
C ASP A 859 -36.69 14.15 7.00
N ILE A 860 -35.39 13.88 6.88
CA ILE A 860 -34.52 13.59 8.04
C ILE A 860 -34.30 14.86 8.86
N LEU A 861 -33.98 15.98 8.20
CA LEU A 861 -33.74 17.27 8.86
C LEU A 861 -34.96 17.77 9.63
N LYS A 862 -36.16 17.66 9.03
CA LYS A 862 -37.44 18.01 9.67
C LYS A 862 -37.69 17.18 10.94
N LYS A 863 -37.37 15.88 10.92
CA LYS A 863 -37.53 14.98 12.08
C LYS A 863 -36.57 15.27 13.25
N ILE A 864 -35.48 16.00 13.04
CA ILE A 864 -34.50 16.28 14.09
C ILE A 864 -34.95 17.42 15.02
N LEU A 865 -35.86 18.30 14.55
CA LEU A 865 -36.43 19.39 15.35
C LEU A 865 -37.79 19.06 15.99
N THR A 866 -38.54 18.11 15.43
CA THR A 866 -39.75 17.55 16.08
C THR A 866 -39.38 16.56 17.16
#